data_AF-A0A364KQH8-F1
#
_entry.id   AF-A0A364KQH8-F1
#
_cell.length_a   1.000
_cell.length_b   1.000
_cell.length_c   1.000
_cell.angle_alpha   90.00
_cell.angle_beta   90.00
_cell.angle_gamma   90.00
#
_symmetry.space_group_name_H-M   'P 1'
#
loop_
_entity.id
_entity.type
_entity.pdbx_description
1 polymer ?
#
loop_
_entity_poly.entity_id
_entity_poly.type
_entity_poly.pdbx_seq_one_letter_code
_entity_poly.pdbx_strand_id
1 'polypeptide(L)'
;MSSIELVINPRGKPIRKLPKELTVSTNAPASDIYNTLAQKTGYSIHRLRITKGSDGSVLPNGSETIDGSGLRAQSVIYVKDLGPQLGWRFVYVIEYLGPLVFPPLFLYVLRPYLYFNFNQLPEPSWLQQLVCALLFVHFLKREIETIFIHRFSLATMPARNIFKNCAHYWALAGANIAYWVFRPDSPTATDDLNPILYYGGLFLFIFGELANLNAHLILRNLRRPGTTERGIPKGFGFGLVTCPNYMFEIIAWIGVYLLTGLSWSVLIFLVLGTFQMWDWAKKKERRYRKEFGDKYKRKRFVVLPPLLNTDCAEAMHHALPPRKSSKAPPFAPRTSNLSLQRRRQLKALGLIVFGLIFVLFVLSRFFSFSVSEQIAAVIPSGTASVVLVTLFDKQVLSDRYTQWIQTNREDYASRHGYATFFANTSDYLYTLNEKTPRSWTQVPAVRHAMAENPHSTYFFFLDAHAFIMDPTLPLTSHVLEAKRLESLMIKDHPVVPPDSVIKTFSHLTPKDVELIISQDGEDLVPGSFIIKQGPWARFFLDVWYDPLYRSYNFAKAEKHALDHIVQWHATILAKLALIPQRVINSYSKDSPDVAADGTYHDGDFVIHLNDCDAEGRSCEEELQPYYSMWQRKTSSLKSS
;
A
#
# COMPACT_ATOMS: atom_id res chain seq x y z
N MET A 1 29.68 -50.16 -0.83
CA MET A 1 28.38 -49.56 -1.20
C MET A 1 27.68 -50.52 -2.15
N SER A 2 26.47 -50.97 -1.84
CA SER A 2 25.70 -51.85 -2.73
C SER A 2 25.20 -51.06 -3.95
N SER A 3 25.53 -51.52 -5.15
CA SER A 3 25.00 -51.02 -6.42
C SER A 3 24.11 -52.07 -7.06
N ILE A 4 23.05 -51.63 -7.72
CA ILE A 4 22.15 -52.49 -8.49
C ILE A 4 22.14 -52.05 -9.95
N GLU A 5 21.93 -53.00 -10.84
CA GLU A 5 21.77 -52.77 -12.27
C GLU A 5 20.27 -52.76 -12.62
N LEU A 6 19.84 -51.73 -13.35
CA LEU A 6 18.47 -51.54 -13.80
C LEU A 6 18.38 -51.68 -15.32
N VAL A 7 17.34 -52.36 -15.79
CA VAL A 7 17.05 -52.52 -17.22
C VAL A 7 16.14 -51.37 -17.68
N ILE A 8 16.53 -50.69 -18.76
CA ILE A 8 15.83 -49.49 -19.26
C ILE A 8 15.14 -49.80 -20.58
N ASN A 9 13.83 -49.59 -20.62
CA ASN A 9 13.03 -49.71 -21.82
C ASN A 9 12.41 -48.35 -22.21
N PRO A 10 12.48 -47.94 -23.48
CA PRO A 10 11.77 -46.75 -23.94
C PRO A 10 10.25 -46.99 -23.92
N ARG A 11 9.47 -45.95 -23.61
CA ARG A 11 8.00 -46.00 -23.66
C ARG A 11 7.45 -44.83 -24.46
N GLY A 12 6.86 -45.13 -25.62
CA GLY A 12 6.34 -44.13 -26.55
C GLY A 12 7.36 -43.77 -27.62
N LYS A 13 7.55 -42.48 -27.91
CA LYS A 13 8.52 -42.04 -28.92
C LYS A 13 9.95 -42.44 -28.52
N PRO A 14 10.78 -42.93 -29.46
CA PRO A 14 12.17 -43.30 -29.16
C PRO A 14 12.96 -42.11 -28.61
N ILE A 15 13.74 -42.35 -27.55
CA ILE A 15 14.66 -41.36 -26.98
C ILE A 15 16.06 -41.66 -27.52
N ARG A 16 16.67 -40.66 -28.19
CA ARG A 16 18.02 -40.80 -28.77
C ARG A 16 19.04 -41.02 -27.64
N LYS A 17 19.97 -41.97 -27.81
CA LYS A 17 21.04 -42.31 -26.85
C LYS A 17 20.54 -42.82 -25.48
N LEU A 18 19.32 -43.36 -25.39
CA LEU A 18 18.86 -44.01 -24.16
C LEU A 18 19.68 -45.30 -23.93
N PRO A 19 20.36 -45.45 -22.78
CA PRO A 19 21.10 -46.67 -22.47
C PRO A 19 20.14 -47.84 -22.21
N LYS A 20 20.58 -49.08 -22.50
CA LYS A 20 19.81 -50.30 -22.21
C LYS A 20 19.84 -50.67 -20.72
N GLU A 21 20.95 -50.36 -20.04
CA GLU A 21 21.19 -50.69 -18.64
C GLU A 21 21.77 -49.47 -17.90
N LEU A 22 21.50 -49.40 -16.60
CA LEU A 22 22.02 -48.35 -15.73
C LEU A 22 22.35 -48.89 -14.34
N THR A 23 23.61 -48.77 -13.96
CA THR A 23 24.10 -49.09 -12.61
C THR A 23 23.90 -47.90 -11.67
N VAL A 24 23.26 -48.13 -10.52
CA VAL A 24 22.97 -47.10 -9.52
C VAL A 24 23.22 -47.60 -8.10
N SER A 25 23.62 -46.72 -7.19
CA SER A 25 23.80 -47.08 -5.78
C SER A 25 22.45 -47.21 -5.07
N THR A 26 22.25 -48.23 -4.24
CA THR A 26 20.97 -48.45 -3.53
C THR A 26 20.60 -47.33 -2.57
N ASN A 27 21.62 -46.64 -2.03
CA ASN A 27 21.46 -45.54 -1.07
C ASN A 27 21.33 -44.17 -1.75
N ALA A 28 21.53 -44.10 -3.07
CA ALA A 28 21.36 -42.87 -3.82
C ALA A 28 19.87 -42.50 -3.90
N PRO A 29 19.53 -41.20 -3.97
CA PRO A 29 18.17 -40.75 -4.21
C PRO A 29 17.71 -41.08 -5.64
N ALA A 30 16.40 -41.28 -5.82
CA ALA A 30 15.80 -41.54 -7.13
C ALA A 30 16.08 -40.43 -8.16
N SER A 31 16.36 -39.20 -7.71
CA SER A 31 16.83 -38.09 -8.56
C SER A 31 18.10 -38.39 -9.34
N ASP A 32 18.96 -39.29 -8.85
CA ASP A 32 20.22 -39.62 -9.53
C ASP A 32 19.99 -40.41 -10.82
N ILE A 33 18.95 -41.25 -10.86
CA ILE A 33 18.51 -41.92 -12.08
C ILE A 33 18.11 -40.86 -13.13
N TYR A 34 17.35 -39.85 -12.71
CA TYR A 34 16.92 -38.75 -13.60
C TYR A 34 18.12 -37.95 -14.13
N ASN A 35 19.04 -37.56 -13.25
CA ASN A 35 20.23 -36.79 -13.62
C ASN A 35 21.13 -37.57 -14.59
N THR A 36 21.36 -38.85 -14.32
CA THR A 36 22.21 -39.69 -15.16
C THR A 36 21.60 -39.93 -16.53
N LEU A 37 20.30 -40.19 -16.60
CA LEU A 37 19.59 -40.33 -17.88
C LEU A 37 19.55 -39.01 -18.66
N ALA A 38 19.36 -37.88 -17.98
CA ALA A 38 19.41 -36.56 -18.60
C ALA A 38 20.79 -36.27 -19.22
N GLN A 39 21.87 -36.56 -18.49
CA GLN A 39 23.24 -36.40 -19.00
C GLN A 39 23.52 -37.30 -20.21
N LYS A 40 23.13 -38.59 -20.17
CA LYS A 40 23.38 -39.53 -21.27
C LYS A 40 22.56 -39.23 -22.53
N THR A 41 21.31 -38.82 -22.36
CA THR A 41 20.37 -38.60 -23.48
C THR A 41 20.41 -37.17 -24.02
N GLY A 42 20.86 -36.19 -23.22
CA GLY A 42 20.80 -34.76 -23.52
C GLY A 42 19.40 -34.14 -23.29
N TYR A 43 18.46 -34.88 -22.71
CA TYR A 43 17.13 -34.38 -22.40
C TYR A 43 17.09 -33.78 -20.99
N SER A 44 16.31 -32.71 -20.79
CA SER A 44 16.07 -32.16 -19.45
C SER A 44 15.39 -33.19 -18.54
N ILE A 45 15.78 -33.23 -17.27
CA ILE A 45 15.15 -34.06 -16.22
C ILE A 45 13.62 -33.89 -16.16
N HIS A 46 13.10 -32.71 -16.50
CA HIS A 46 11.67 -32.42 -16.44
C HIS A 46 10.88 -33.02 -17.62
N ARG A 47 11.56 -33.37 -18.71
CA ARG A 47 10.95 -34.06 -19.87
C ARG A 47 10.81 -35.56 -19.67
N LEU A 48 11.64 -36.14 -18.80
CA LEU A 48 11.68 -37.58 -18.59
C LEU A 48 10.62 -37.98 -17.56
N ARG A 49 9.83 -39.00 -17.89
CA ARG A 49 8.95 -39.69 -16.94
C ARG A 49 9.38 -41.15 -16.84
N ILE A 50 9.70 -41.57 -15.62
CA ILE A 50 10.13 -42.93 -15.32
C ILE A 50 8.97 -43.66 -14.64
N THR A 51 8.61 -44.84 -15.15
CA THR A 51 7.61 -45.72 -14.54
C THR A 51 8.22 -47.08 -14.24
N LYS A 52 7.96 -47.62 -13.05
CA LYS A 52 8.45 -48.94 -12.64
C LYS A 52 7.74 -50.01 -13.45
N GLY A 53 8.47 -51.03 -13.88
CA GLY A 53 7.91 -52.15 -14.64
C GLY A 53 7.11 -53.11 -13.77
N SER A 54 7.38 -53.17 -12.46
CA SER A 54 6.72 -54.07 -11.52
C SER A 54 5.24 -53.74 -11.28
N ASP A 55 4.90 -52.47 -11.06
CA ASP A 55 3.56 -52.02 -10.68
C ASP A 55 2.99 -50.91 -11.59
N GLY A 56 3.77 -50.45 -12.57
CA GLY A 56 3.41 -49.35 -13.46
C GLY A 56 3.35 -47.98 -12.78
N SER A 57 3.74 -47.88 -11.50
CA SER A 57 3.75 -46.62 -10.76
C SER A 57 4.85 -45.68 -11.28
N VAL A 58 4.64 -44.37 -11.08
CA VAL A 58 5.64 -43.37 -11.45
C VAL A 58 6.71 -43.33 -10.37
N LEU A 59 7.98 -43.42 -10.75
CA LEU A 59 9.09 -43.15 -9.85
C LEU A 59 9.20 -41.61 -9.69
N PRO A 60 8.96 -41.02 -8.52
CA PRO A 60 9.08 -39.57 -8.36
C PRO A 60 10.55 -39.13 -8.43
N ASN A 61 10.81 -38.00 -9.10
CA ASN A 61 12.11 -37.34 -9.03
C ASN A 61 12.21 -36.63 -7.66
N GLY A 62 12.84 -37.28 -6.68
CA GLY A 62 12.92 -36.81 -5.31
C GLY A 62 14.01 -37.53 -4.49
N SER A 63 14.02 -37.26 -3.19
CA SER A 63 15.03 -37.74 -2.24
C SER A 63 14.80 -39.16 -1.72
N GLU A 64 13.75 -39.85 -2.18
CA GLU A 64 13.49 -41.25 -1.82
C GLU A 64 14.63 -42.13 -2.34
N THR A 65 15.16 -43.00 -1.49
CA THR A 65 16.27 -43.87 -1.89
C THR A 65 15.82 -44.91 -2.91
N ILE A 66 16.73 -45.36 -3.76
CA ILE A 66 16.43 -46.38 -4.77
C ILE A 66 15.92 -47.66 -4.13
N ASP A 67 16.48 -48.07 -2.99
CA ASP A 67 15.98 -49.22 -2.24
C ASP A 67 14.57 -49.00 -1.66
N GLY A 68 14.31 -47.81 -1.09
CA GLY A 68 13.01 -47.41 -0.55
C GLY A 68 11.91 -47.32 -1.62
N SER A 69 12.30 -47.01 -2.86
CA SER A 69 11.39 -47.00 -4.01
C SER A 69 10.94 -48.40 -4.45
N GLY A 70 11.50 -49.48 -3.89
CA GLY A 70 11.16 -50.86 -4.24
C GLY A 70 11.82 -51.36 -5.53
N LEU A 71 12.82 -50.64 -6.06
CA LEU A 71 13.65 -51.12 -7.18
C LEU A 71 14.71 -52.10 -6.65
N ARG A 72 14.93 -53.19 -7.39
CA ARG A 72 15.90 -54.25 -7.09
C ARG A 72 16.78 -54.52 -8.30
N ALA A 73 17.83 -55.33 -8.15
CA ALA A 73 18.66 -55.75 -9.28
C ALA A 73 17.79 -56.33 -10.42
N GLN A 74 18.11 -55.98 -11.66
CA GLN A 74 17.38 -56.36 -12.87
C GLN A 74 15.93 -55.84 -12.95
N SER A 75 15.55 -54.88 -12.10
CA SER A 75 14.24 -54.23 -12.23
C SER A 75 14.15 -53.44 -13.53
N VAL A 76 13.04 -53.60 -14.24
CA VAL A 76 12.76 -52.87 -15.48
C VAL A 76 12.18 -51.50 -15.15
N ILE A 77 12.74 -50.45 -15.74
CA ILE A 77 12.17 -49.09 -15.72
C ILE A 77 11.84 -48.63 -17.14
N TYR A 78 10.68 -48.02 -17.29
CA TYR A 78 10.23 -47.46 -18.55
C TYR A 78 10.44 -45.95 -18.58
N VAL A 79 11.14 -45.45 -19.61
CA VAL A 79 11.45 -44.02 -19.76
C VAL A 79 10.67 -43.43 -20.93
N LYS A 80 9.86 -42.41 -20.64
CA LYS A 80 9.03 -41.70 -21.61
C LYS A 80 9.40 -40.23 -21.69
N ASP A 81 9.55 -39.70 -22.90
CA ASP A 81 9.64 -38.26 -23.15
C ASP A 81 8.24 -37.63 -23.16
N LEU A 82 8.06 -36.61 -22.32
CA LEU A 82 6.82 -35.83 -22.19
C LEU A 82 6.72 -34.68 -23.21
N GLY A 83 7.78 -34.42 -23.98
CA GLY A 83 7.90 -33.27 -24.87
C GLY A 83 8.28 -31.98 -24.11
N PRO A 84 8.36 -30.82 -24.80
CA PRO A 84 8.70 -29.54 -24.18
C PRO A 84 7.86 -29.22 -22.94
N GLN A 85 8.52 -28.76 -21.88
CA GLN A 85 7.91 -28.46 -20.58
C GLN A 85 8.18 -27.01 -20.20
N LEU A 86 7.20 -26.36 -19.56
CA LEU A 86 7.32 -25.02 -19.00
C LEU A 86 7.12 -25.06 -17.49
N GLY A 87 7.86 -24.22 -16.75
CA GLY A 87 7.71 -24.11 -15.30
C GLY A 87 6.33 -23.57 -14.91
N TRP A 88 5.71 -24.12 -13.87
CA TRP A 88 4.36 -23.69 -13.45
C TRP A 88 4.27 -22.21 -13.12
N ARG A 89 5.31 -21.63 -12.49
CA ARG A 89 5.34 -20.19 -12.20
C ARG A 89 5.22 -19.37 -13.49
N PHE A 90 5.99 -19.70 -14.51
CA PHE A 90 5.93 -19.02 -15.81
C PHE A 90 4.55 -19.17 -16.46
N VAL A 91 3.97 -20.37 -16.41
CA VAL A 91 2.63 -20.63 -16.95
C VAL A 91 1.59 -19.74 -16.31
N TYR A 92 1.57 -19.65 -14.97
CA TYR A 92 0.58 -18.83 -14.26
C TYR A 92 0.77 -17.33 -14.53
N VAL A 93 2.01 -16.85 -14.66
CA VAL A 93 2.27 -15.45 -15.02
C VAL A 93 1.69 -15.13 -16.40
N ILE A 94 1.96 -15.96 -17.41
CA ILE A 94 1.39 -15.72 -18.74
C ILE A 94 -0.14 -15.89 -18.75
N GLU A 95 -0.68 -16.83 -17.96
CA GLU A 95 -2.13 -17.06 -17.83
C GLU A 95 -2.86 -15.82 -17.27
N TYR A 96 -2.30 -15.12 -16.28
CA TYR A 96 -2.91 -13.96 -15.63
C TYR A 96 -2.56 -12.61 -16.27
N LEU A 97 -1.52 -12.54 -17.10
CA LEU A 97 -1.11 -11.31 -17.79
C LEU A 97 -2.20 -10.72 -18.68
N GLY A 98 -2.95 -11.54 -19.42
CA GLY A 98 -4.01 -11.05 -20.31
C GLY A 98 -5.12 -10.33 -19.54
N PRO A 99 -5.77 -10.98 -18.57
CA PRO A 99 -6.78 -10.32 -17.72
C PRO A 99 -6.26 -9.15 -16.88
N LEU A 100 -4.95 -9.07 -16.62
CA LEU A 100 -4.33 -7.89 -16.00
C LEU A 100 -4.28 -6.70 -16.97
N VAL A 101 -3.86 -6.94 -18.22
CA VAL A 101 -3.59 -5.87 -19.20
C VAL A 101 -4.85 -5.45 -19.96
N PHE A 102 -5.76 -6.37 -20.27
CA PHE A 102 -6.91 -6.08 -21.12
C PHE A 102 -7.87 -5.04 -20.53
N PRO A 103 -8.19 -5.01 -19.22
CA PRO A 103 -9.07 -3.98 -18.68
C PRO A 103 -8.60 -2.53 -18.92
N PRO A 104 -7.38 -2.11 -18.52
CA PRO A 104 -6.92 -0.76 -18.81
C PRO A 104 -6.70 -0.52 -20.30
N LEU A 105 -6.24 -1.53 -21.05
CA LEU A 105 -6.06 -1.42 -22.50
C LEU A 105 -7.37 -1.14 -23.22
N PHE A 106 -8.46 -1.83 -22.86
CA PHE A 106 -9.77 -1.66 -23.47
C PHE A 106 -10.43 -0.35 -23.04
N LEU A 107 -10.27 0.04 -21.77
CA LEU A 107 -10.91 1.23 -21.23
C LEU A 107 -10.27 2.53 -21.74
N TYR A 108 -8.94 2.58 -21.86
CA TYR A 108 -8.22 3.84 -22.13
C TYR A 108 -7.62 3.92 -23.54
N VAL A 109 -7.16 2.81 -24.11
CA VAL A 109 -6.39 2.85 -25.38
C VAL A 109 -7.23 2.37 -26.56
N LEU A 110 -7.87 1.21 -26.43
CA LEU A 110 -8.61 0.58 -27.52
C LEU A 110 -10.08 1.03 -27.61
N ARG A 111 -10.56 1.81 -26.65
CA ARG A 111 -11.97 2.25 -26.56
C ARG A 111 -12.51 2.86 -27.87
N PRO A 112 -11.79 3.77 -28.57
CA PRO A 112 -12.29 4.34 -29.83
C PRO A 112 -12.38 3.32 -30.97
N TYR A 113 -11.50 2.32 -30.97
CA TYR A 113 -11.44 1.29 -32.00
C TYR A 113 -12.43 0.16 -31.77
N LEU A 114 -12.71 -0.18 -30.51
CA LEU A 114 -13.63 -1.26 -30.13
C LEU A 114 -15.10 -0.84 -30.24
N TYR A 115 -15.39 0.42 -29.97
CA TYR A 115 -16.74 0.98 -29.93
C TYR A 115 -16.95 2.05 -31.02
N PHE A 116 -16.32 1.86 -32.17
CA PHE A 116 -16.36 2.76 -33.33
C PHE A 116 -17.78 3.01 -33.88
N ASN A 117 -18.72 2.13 -33.55
CA ASN A 117 -20.12 2.19 -33.95
C ASN A 117 -21.00 3.10 -33.07
N PHE A 118 -20.43 3.74 -32.04
CA PHE A 118 -21.12 4.74 -31.23
C PHE A 118 -20.90 6.15 -31.80
N ASN A 119 -21.99 6.90 -32.01
CA ASN A 119 -21.93 8.25 -32.59
C ASN A 119 -21.16 9.25 -31.71
N GLN A 120 -21.23 9.07 -30.38
CA GLN A 120 -20.47 9.83 -29.41
C GLN A 120 -19.94 8.86 -28.36
N LEU A 121 -18.63 8.92 -28.10
CA LEU A 121 -17.95 8.13 -27.09
C LEU A 121 -17.83 8.98 -25.82
N PRO A 122 -18.69 8.79 -24.82
CA PRO A 122 -18.54 9.49 -23.55
C PRO A 122 -17.27 9.01 -22.84
N GLU A 123 -16.74 9.88 -21.99
CA GLU A 123 -15.64 9.54 -21.09
C GLU A 123 -16.02 8.34 -20.19
N PRO A 124 -15.04 7.53 -19.75
CA PRO A 124 -15.28 6.45 -18.79
C PRO A 124 -15.98 6.96 -17.52
N SER A 125 -17.12 6.36 -17.16
CA SER A 125 -17.76 6.67 -15.88
C SER A 125 -16.84 6.32 -14.72
N TRP A 126 -17.04 6.97 -13.57
CA TRP A 126 -16.28 6.65 -12.36
C TRP A 126 -16.38 5.16 -11.99
N LEU A 127 -17.57 4.57 -12.11
CA LEU A 127 -17.77 3.16 -11.80
C LEU A 127 -17.02 2.22 -12.76
N GLN A 128 -16.94 2.56 -14.06
CA GLN A 128 -16.11 1.81 -15.02
C GLN A 128 -14.63 1.87 -14.65
N GLN A 129 -14.14 3.06 -14.27
CA GLN A 129 -12.75 3.24 -13.83
C GLN A 129 -12.47 2.45 -12.55
N LEU A 130 -13.39 2.48 -11.58
CA LEU A 130 -13.30 1.69 -10.35
C LEU A 130 -13.25 0.18 -10.65
N VAL A 131 -14.17 -0.34 -11.46
CA VAL A 131 -14.17 -1.78 -11.81
C VAL A 131 -12.89 -2.15 -12.56
N CYS A 132 -12.39 -1.29 -13.46
CA CYS A 132 -11.10 -1.50 -14.11
C CYS A 132 -9.95 -1.61 -13.10
N ALA A 133 -9.91 -0.71 -12.12
CA ALA A 133 -8.90 -0.75 -11.05
C ALA A 133 -9.02 -2.03 -10.20
N LEU A 134 -10.24 -2.46 -9.84
CA LEU A 134 -10.45 -3.67 -9.05
C LEU A 134 -10.03 -4.94 -9.81
N LEU A 135 -10.35 -5.04 -11.10
CA LEU A 135 -9.89 -6.14 -11.96
C LEU A 135 -8.36 -6.16 -12.06
N PHE A 136 -7.75 -4.99 -12.26
CA PHE A 136 -6.28 -4.87 -12.29
C PHE A 136 -5.65 -5.31 -10.96
N VAL A 137 -6.16 -4.82 -9.83
CA VAL A 137 -5.68 -5.17 -8.49
C VAL A 137 -5.82 -6.66 -8.22
N HIS A 138 -6.95 -7.27 -8.59
CA HIS A 138 -7.16 -8.71 -8.48
C HIS A 138 -6.06 -9.48 -9.20
N PHE A 139 -5.87 -9.23 -10.51
CA PHE A 139 -4.88 -9.97 -11.29
C PHE A 139 -3.44 -9.63 -10.91
N LEU A 140 -3.16 -8.39 -10.48
CA LEU A 140 -1.84 -8.00 -9.98
C LEU A 140 -1.49 -8.75 -8.71
N LYS A 141 -2.43 -8.88 -7.77
CA LYS A 141 -2.28 -9.74 -6.60
C LYS A 141 -2.01 -11.18 -7.02
N ARG A 142 -2.73 -11.72 -8.00
CA ARG A 142 -2.50 -13.09 -8.51
C ARG A 142 -1.10 -13.29 -9.08
N GLU A 143 -0.55 -12.28 -9.77
CA GLU A 143 0.83 -12.28 -10.26
C GLU A 143 1.85 -12.30 -9.11
N ILE A 144 1.69 -11.38 -8.16
CA ILE A 144 2.55 -11.29 -6.97
C ILE A 144 2.49 -12.59 -6.16
N GLU A 145 1.30 -13.14 -5.95
CA GLU A 145 1.12 -14.42 -5.26
C GLU A 145 1.82 -15.56 -6.01
N THR A 146 1.75 -15.58 -7.34
CA THR A 146 2.40 -16.59 -8.19
C THR A 146 3.92 -16.55 -8.10
N ILE A 147 4.49 -15.33 -8.08
CA ILE A 147 5.93 -15.13 -8.02
C ILE A 147 6.45 -15.43 -6.61
N PHE A 148 5.82 -14.86 -5.58
CA PHE A 148 6.39 -14.79 -4.23
C PHE A 148 5.75 -15.73 -3.19
N ILE A 149 4.49 -16.14 -3.38
CA ILE A 149 3.73 -16.90 -2.36
C ILE A 149 3.57 -18.37 -2.74
N HIS A 150 3.20 -18.67 -4.00
CA HIS A 150 2.86 -20.01 -4.44
C HIS A 150 4.06 -20.97 -4.45
N ARG A 151 3.83 -22.18 -3.93
CA ARG A 151 4.76 -23.31 -3.97
C ARG A 151 4.13 -24.46 -4.75
N PHE A 152 4.57 -24.66 -6.00
CA PHE A 152 4.00 -25.67 -6.90
C PHE A 152 4.43 -27.09 -6.52
N SER A 153 3.51 -28.06 -6.61
CA SER A 153 3.81 -29.48 -6.30
C SER A 153 4.48 -30.22 -7.44
N LEU A 154 4.34 -29.70 -8.66
CA LEU A 154 5.02 -30.19 -9.85
C LEU A 154 5.91 -29.06 -10.33
N ALA A 155 7.09 -29.39 -10.86
CA ALA A 155 8.00 -28.38 -11.39
C ALA A 155 7.45 -27.77 -12.70
N THR A 156 6.85 -28.59 -13.56
CA THR A 156 6.51 -28.19 -14.92
C THR A 156 5.15 -28.70 -15.43
N MET A 157 4.70 -28.11 -16.53
CA MET A 157 3.54 -28.47 -17.35
C MET A 157 3.95 -28.65 -18.82
N PRO A 158 3.30 -29.54 -19.60
CA PRO A 158 3.51 -29.61 -21.05
C PRO A 158 3.26 -28.27 -21.76
N ALA A 159 4.22 -27.81 -22.57
CA ALA A 159 4.22 -26.46 -23.15
C ALA A 159 2.94 -26.15 -23.94
N ARG A 160 2.43 -27.10 -24.73
CA ARG A 160 1.19 -26.94 -25.52
C ARG A 160 -0.05 -26.56 -24.70
N ASN A 161 -0.07 -26.84 -23.41
CA ASN A 161 -1.20 -26.51 -22.55
C ASN A 161 -1.27 -25.01 -22.23
N ILE A 162 -0.18 -24.25 -22.42
CA ILE A 162 -0.17 -22.80 -22.17
C ILE A 162 -1.22 -22.08 -23.01
N PHE A 163 -1.40 -22.48 -24.27
CA PHE A 163 -2.42 -21.89 -25.16
C PHE A 163 -3.83 -22.15 -24.65
N LYS A 164 -4.11 -23.34 -24.13
CA LYS A 164 -5.44 -23.67 -23.59
C LYS A 164 -5.74 -22.88 -22.31
N ASN A 165 -4.75 -22.79 -21.42
CA ASN A 165 -4.86 -22.03 -20.19
C ASN A 165 -5.05 -20.54 -20.48
N CYS A 166 -4.19 -19.96 -21.31
CA CYS A 166 -4.26 -18.54 -21.66
C CYS A 166 -5.55 -18.24 -22.43
N ALA A 167 -5.96 -19.07 -23.39
CA ALA A 167 -7.21 -18.86 -24.11
C ALA A 167 -8.42 -18.79 -23.16
N HIS A 168 -8.47 -19.62 -22.13
CA HIS A 168 -9.55 -19.56 -21.15
C HIS A 168 -9.57 -18.23 -20.39
N TYR A 169 -8.46 -17.83 -19.78
CA TYR A 169 -8.39 -16.61 -18.97
C TYR A 169 -8.44 -15.35 -19.83
N TRP A 170 -7.64 -15.27 -20.88
CA TRP A 170 -7.54 -14.10 -21.74
C TRP A 170 -8.84 -13.85 -22.50
N ALA A 171 -9.54 -14.90 -22.96
CA ALA A 171 -10.81 -14.71 -23.65
C ALA A 171 -11.95 -14.41 -22.67
N LEU A 172 -12.14 -15.22 -21.62
CA LEU A 172 -13.31 -15.09 -20.75
C LEU A 172 -13.16 -14.01 -19.66
N ALA A 173 -12.01 -13.97 -18.98
CA ALA A 173 -11.78 -13.02 -17.90
C ALA A 173 -11.21 -11.69 -18.40
N GLY A 174 -10.34 -11.73 -19.41
CA GLY A 174 -9.77 -10.54 -20.03
C GLY A 174 -10.74 -9.89 -21.01
N ALA A 175 -10.82 -10.44 -22.22
CA ALA A 175 -11.42 -9.75 -23.37
C ALA A 175 -12.95 -9.65 -23.23
N ASN A 176 -13.61 -10.73 -22.84
CA ASN A 176 -15.06 -10.76 -22.66
C ASN A 176 -15.52 -9.79 -21.55
N ILE A 177 -14.90 -9.80 -20.37
CA ILE A 177 -15.28 -8.85 -19.30
C ILE A 177 -14.96 -7.43 -19.75
N ALA A 178 -13.74 -7.16 -20.20
CA ALA A 178 -13.33 -5.81 -20.59
C ALA A 178 -14.21 -5.24 -21.71
N TYR A 179 -14.50 -6.01 -22.75
CA TYR A 179 -15.33 -5.57 -23.87
C TYR A 179 -16.76 -5.20 -23.46
N TRP A 180 -17.40 -6.01 -22.61
CA TRP A 180 -18.81 -5.78 -22.26
C TRP A 180 -18.99 -4.79 -21.09
N VAL A 181 -18.08 -4.76 -20.13
CA VAL A 181 -18.17 -3.89 -18.94
C VAL A 181 -17.75 -2.45 -19.25
N PHE A 182 -16.81 -2.25 -20.20
CA PHE A 182 -16.33 -0.91 -20.55
C PHE A 182 -17.03 -0.29 -21.75
N ARG A 183 -18.08 -0.95 -22.24
CA ARG A 183 -18.93 -0.45 -23.31
C ARG A 183 -19.72 0.79 -22.85
N PRO A 184 -19.91 1.82 -23.70
CA PRO A 184 -20.59 3.07 -23.30
C PRO A 184 -22.03 2.91 -22.82
N ASP A 185 -22.74 1.88 -23.28
CA ASP A 185 -24.14 1.55 -22.93
C ASP A 185 -24.25 0.44 -21.87
N SER A 186 -23.12 0.06 -21.26
CA SER A 186 -23.11 -0.98 -20.24
C SER A 186 -23.81 -0.52 -18.95
N PRO A 187 -24.39 -1.44 -18.15
CA PRO A 187 -24.94 -1.08 -16.82
C PRO A 187 -23.90 -0.47 -15.87
N THR A 188 -22.61 -0.66 -16.15
CA THR A 188 -21.50 -0.08 -15.38
C THR A 188 -21.21 1.37 -15.79
N ALA A 189 -21.60 1.79 -17.00
CA ALA A 189 -21.52 3.16 -17.52
C ALA A 189 -22.68 4.02 -17.00
N THR A 190 -22.77 4.19 -15.68
CA THR A 190 -23.84 4.95 -15.04
C THR A 190 -23.29 5.92 -13.99
N ASP A 191 -23.96 7.07 -13.86
CA ASP A 191 -23.73 8.04 -12.78
C ASP A 191 -24.71 7.81 -11.60
N ASP A 192 -25.81 7.08 -11.83
CA ASP A 192 -26.83 6.75 -10.84
C ASP A 192 -26.52 5.41 -10.16
N LEU A 193 -25.69 5.45 -9.13
CA LEU A 193 -25.26 4.26 -8.40
C LEU A 193 -26.41 3.68 -7.55
N ASN A 194 -26.69 2.38 -7.72
CA ASN A 194 -27.50 1.64 -6.75
C ASN A 194 -26.66 1.37 -5.47
N PRO A 195 -26.99 1.97 -4.32
CA PRO A 195 -26.14 1.89 -3.13
C PRO A 195 -25.95 0.46 -2.63
N ILE A 196 -26.96 -0.40 -2.75
CA ILE A 196 -26.92 -1.78 -2.27
C ILE A 196 -25.93 -2.59 -3.11
N LEU A 197 -26.01 -2.48 -4.44
CA LEU A 197 -25.09 -3.16 -5.35
C LEU A 197 -23.66 -2.63 -5.20
N TYR A 198 -23.52 -1.31 -5.05
CA TYR A 198 -22.23 -0.65 -4.91
C TYR A 198 -21.51 -1.06 -3.60
N TYR A 199 -22.10 -0.76 -2.44
CA TYR A 199 -21.48 -1.04 -1.15
C TYR A 199 -21.38 -2.54 -0.87
N GLY A 200 -22.42 -3.30 -1.22
CA GLY A 200 -22.41 -4.76 -1.10
C GLY A 200 -21.35 -5.40 -2.01
N GLY A 201 -21.27 -4.96 -3.27
CA GLY A 201 -20.29 -5.45 -4.23
C GLY A 201 -18.85 -5.15 -3.81
N LEU A 202 -18.58 -3.92 -3.40
CA LEU A 202 -17.27 -3.49 -2.92
C LEU A 202 -16.84 -4.27 -1.66
N PHE A 203 -17.74 -4.43 -0.69
CA PHE A 203 -17.47 -5.21 0.52
C PHE A 203 -17.13 -6.67 0.19
N LEU A 204 -17.93 -7.33 -0.65
CA LEU A 204 -17.70 -8.73 -1.03
C LEU A 204 -16.39 -8.90 -1.80
N PHE A 205 -16.06 -7.95 -2.68
CA PHE A 205 -14.78 -7.95 -3.40
C PHE A 205 -13.60 -7.91 -2.43
N ILE A 206 -13.55 -6.91 -1.55
CA ILE A 206 -12.42 -6.71 -0.63
C ILE A 206 -12.31 -7.88 0.36
N PHE A 207 -13.43 -8.30 0.94
CA PHE A 207 -13.45 -9.44 1.86
C PHE A 207 -12.97 -10.72 1.16
N GLY A 208 -13.46 -10.97 -0.06
CA GLY A 208 -13.05 -12.11 -0.88
C GLY A 208 -11.56 -12.11 -1.17
N GLU A 209 -10.99 -10.97 -1.61
CA GLU A 209 -9.56 -10.85 -1.92
C GLU A 209 -8.66 -11.09 -0.70
N LEU A 210 -8.99 -10.47 0.43
CA LEU A 210 -8.19 -10.61 1.66
C LEU A 210 -8.27 -12.03 2.23
N ALA A 211 -9.47 -12.63 2.22
CA ALA A 211 -9.67 -13.99 2.70
C ALA A 211 -9.03 -15.03 1.77
N ASN A 212 -9.04 -14.79 0.45
CA ASN A 212 -8.32 -15.58 -0.54
C ASN A 212 -6.80 -15.53 -0.32
N LEU A 213 -6.22 -14.33 -0.14
CA LEU A 213 -4.80 -14.15 0.19
C LEU A 213 -4.42 -14.91 1.47
N ASN A 214 -5.22 -14.77 2.53
CA ASN A 214 -4.98 -15.49 3.78
C ASN A 214 -4.99 -17.02 3.57
N ALA A 215 -5.91 -17.54 2.75
CA ALA A 215 -5.93 -18.96 2.42
C ALA A 215 -4.67 -19.38 1.64
N HIS A 216 -4.16 -18.56 0.71
CA HIS A 216 -2.91 -18.83 0.00
C HIS A 216 -1.68 -18.81 0.91
N LEU A 217 -1.61 -17.88 1.87
CA LEU A 217 -0.54 -17.84 2.87
C LEU A 217 -0.55 -19.08 3.78
N ILE A 218 -1.73 -19.52 4.23
CA ILE A 218 -1.86 -20.78 4.99
C ILE A 218 -1.37 -21.96 4.14
N LEU A 219 -1.79 -22.04 2.87
CA LEU A 219 -1.39 -23.13 1.97
C LEU A 219 0.12 -23.13 1.67
N ARG A 220 0.76 -21.95 1.59
CA ARG A 220 2.22 -21.81 1.45
C ARG A 220 2.93 -22.45 2.65
N ASN A 221 2.45 -22.19 3.86
CA ASN A 221 3.07 -22.63 5.10
C ASN A 221 2.96 -24.14 5.36
N LEU A 222 2.13 -24.86 4.58
CA LEU A 222 2.04 -26.33 4.66
C LEU A 222 3.25 -27.06 4.08
N ARG A 223 4.15 -26.36 3.39
CA ARG A 223 5.44 -26.92 2.94
C ARG A 223 6.55 -26.09 3.55
N ARG A 224 7.40 -26.68 4.38
CA ARG A 224 8.66 -26.02 4.78
C ARG A 224 9.55 -25.87 3.53
N PRO A 225 10.36 -24.80 3.39
CA PRO A 225 11.33 -24.71 2.31
C PRO A 225 12.25 -25.94 2.35
N GLY A 226 12.34 -26.70 1.26
CA GLY A 226 13.23 -27.87 1.16
C GLY A 226 12.63 -29.24 1.49
N THR A 227 11.37 -29.35 1.93
CA THR A 227 10.72 -30.66 2.21
C THR A 227 9.50 -30.92 1.31
N THR A 228 9.23 -32.19 1.00
CA THR A 228 8.06 -32.63 0.20
C THR A 228 6.82 -32.98 1.04
N GLU A 229 6.93 -32.99 2.37
CA GLU A 229 5.83 -33.31 3.28
C GLU A 229 4.64 -32.37 3.13
N ARG A 230 3.44 -32.93 3.03
CA ARG A 230 2.17 -32.20 2.92
C ARG A 230 1.44 -32.25 4.25
N GLY A 231 1.21 -31.09 4.87
CA GLY A 231 0.32 -30.97 6.02
C GLY A 231 -1.16 -30.87 5.63
N ILE A 232 -2.06 -31.14 6.59
CA ILE A 232 -3.49 -30.86 6.46
C ILE A 232 -3.72 -29.36 6.72
N PRO A 233 -4.33 -28.60 5.78
CA PRO A 233 -4.62 -27.19 5.99
C PRO A 233 -5.58 -26.98 7.16
N LYS A 234 -5.22 -26.08 8.08
CA LYS A 234 -6.06 -25.59 9.17
C LYS A 234 -5.98 -24.07 9.21
N GLY A 235 -7.09 -23.43 9.58
CA GLY A 235 -7.19 -21.97 9.65
C GLY A 235 -8.54 -21.47 9.15
N PHE A 236 -8.64 -20.16 8.92
CA PHE A 236 -9.87 -19.51 8.48
C PHE A 236 -10.40 -20.12 7.17
N GLY A 237 -11.72 -20.39 7.11
CA GLY A 237 -12.38 -21.06 5.98
C GLY A 237 -12.13 -22.58 5.87
N PHE A 238 -10.97 -23.08 6.30
CA PHE A 238 -10.65 -24.51 6.26
C PHE A 238 -11.42 -25.36 7.27
N GLY A 239 -12.19 -24.76 8.19
CA GLY A 239 -13.18 -25.50 8.99
C GLY A 239 -14.46 -25.82 8.21
N LEU A 240 -14.81 -24.98 7.23
CA LEU A 240 -16.10 -25.02 6.53
C LEU A 240 -16.02 -25.84 5.24
N VAL A 241 -14.99 -25.59 4.42
CA VAL A 241 -14.87 -26.18 3.08
C VAL A 241 -13.46 -26.72 2.84
N THR A 242 -13.30 -27.61 1.86
CA THR A 242 -11.98 -28.17 1.51
C THR A 242 -11.05 -27.11 0.90
N CYS A 243 -11.57 -26.27 0.00
CA CYS A 243 -10.79 -25.28 -0.74
C CYS A 243 -11.34 -23.86 -0.50
N PRO A 244 -11.07 -23.24 0.67
CA PRO A 244 -11.58 -21.91 0.99
C PRO A 244 -11.00 -20.82 0.10
N ASN A 245 -9.81 -21.01 -0.47
CA ASN A 245 -9.28 -20.07 -1.46
C ASN A 245 -10.22 -19.92 -2.66
N TYR A 246 -10.78 -21.02 -3.18
CA TYR A 246 -11.78 -20.97 -4.25
C TYR A 246 -13.10 -20.37 -3.79
N MET A 247 -13.52 -20.64 -2.55
CA MET A 247 -14.72 -20.03 -1.97
C MET A 247 -14.63 -18.49 -1.94
N PHE A 248 -13.50 -17.97 -1.43
CA PHE A 248 -13.27 -16.54 -1.31
C PHE A 248 -13.04 -15.87 -2.65
N GLU A 249 -12.45 -16.58 -3.62
CA GLU A 249 -12.39 -16.14 -5.03
C GLU A 249 -13.81 -15.92 -5.59
N ILE A 250 -14.70 -16.90 -5.42
CA ILE A 250 -16.10 -16.80 -5.88
C ILE A 250 -16.80 -15.61 -5.21
N ILE A 251 -16.59 -15.40 -3.91
CA ILE A 251 -17.15 -14.25 -3.19
C ILE A 251 -16.64 -12.93 -3.77
N ALA A 252 -15.35 -12.82 -4.08
CA ALA A 252 -14.79 -11.61 -4.68
C ALA A 252 -15.44 -11.31 -6.05
N TRP A 253 -15.62 -12.34 -6.89
CA TRP A 253 -16.23 -12.20 -8.21
C TRP A 253 -17.74 -11.98 -8.17
N ILE A 254 -18.45 -12.44 -7.13
CA ILE A 254 -19.83 -11.99 -6.85
C ILE A 254 -19.81 -10.47 -6.58
N GLY A 255 -18.81 -9.96 -5.86
CA GLY A 255 -18.62 -8.53 -5.66
C GLY A 255 -18.52 -7.75 -6.98
N VAL A 256 -17.67 -8.21 -7.90
CA VAL A 256 -17.55 -7.62 -9.26
C VAL A 256 -18.87 -7.71 -10.04
N TYR A 257 -19.58 -8.82 -9.93
CA TYR A 257 -20.88 -9.00 -10.58
C TYR A 257 -21.92 -7.97 -10.11
N LEU A 258 -21.96 -7.67 -8.80
CA LEU A 258 -22.83 -6.62 -8.26
C LEU A 258 -22.39 -5.21 -8.73
N LEU A 259 -21.09 -4.91 -8.65
CA LEU A 259 -20.53 -3.61 -9.06
C LEU A 259 -20.75 -3.29 -10.55
N THR A 260 -20.80 -4.32 -11.39
CA THR A 260 -21.00 -4.16 -12.84
C THR A 260 -22.47 -4.08 -13.26
N GLY A 261 -23.39 -3.86 -12.30
CA GLY A 261 -24.82 -3.79 -12.58
C GLY A 261 -25.40 -5.12 -13.07
N LEU A 262 -24.92 -6.24 -12.51
CA LEU A 262 -25.35 -7.60 -12.87
C LEU A 262 -25.01 -8.00 -14.31
N SER A 263 -23.84 -7.56 -14.80
CA SER A 263 -23.36 -7.86 -16.16
C SER A 263 -23.34 -9.36 -16.47
N TRP A 264 -24.00 -9.74 -17.57
CA TRP A 264 -24.00 -11.12 -18.09
C TRP A 264 -22.61 -11.65 -18.39
N SER A 265 -21.71 -10.78 -18.86
CA SER A 265 -20.33 -11.14 -19.16
C SER A 265 -19.59 -11.65 -17.92
N VAL A 266 -19.76 -10.94 -16.79
CA VAL A 266 -19.18 -11.31 -15.49
C VAL A 266 -19.87 -12.57 -14.95
N LEU A 267 -21.19 -12.70 -15.10
CA LEU A 267 -21.93 -13.88 -14.66
C LEU A 267 -21.45 -15.16 -15.37
N ILE A 268 -21.27 -15.11 -16.68
CA ILE A 268 -20.79 -16.25 -17.47
C ILE A 268 -19.40 -16.68 -16.97
N PHE A 269 -18.48 -15.73 -16.80
CA PHE A 269 -17.17 -16.01 -16.25
C PHE A 269 -17.24 -16.62 -14.84
N LEU A 270 -18.04 -16.03 -13.96
CA LEU A 270 -18.25 -16.50 -12.59
C LEU A 270 -18.78 -17.94 -12.55
N VAL A 271 -19.80 -18.26 -13.35
CA VAL A 271 -20.42 -19.60 -13.39
C VAL A 271 -19.43 -20.64 -13.93
N LEU A 272 -18.78 -20.36 -15.05
CA LEU A 272 -17.82 -21.28 -15.67
C LEU A 272 -16.60 -21.51 -14.76
N GLY A 273 -16.06 -20.43 -14.19
CA GLY A 273 -14.95 -20.50 -13.23
C GLY A 273 -15.33 -21.27 -11.97
N THR A 274 -16.54 -21.05 -11.43
CA THR A 274 -17.06 -21.78 -10.27
C THR A 274 -17.15 -23.28 -10.55
N PHE A 275 -17.70 -23.67 -11.70
CA PHE A 275 -17.81 -25.09 -12.06
C PHE A 275 -16.44 -25.77 -12.16
N GLN A 276 -15.48 -25.10 -12.80
CA GLN A 276 -14.12 -25.61 -12.94
C GLN A 276 -13.42 -25.76 -11.57
N MET A 277 -13.48 -24.73 -10.73
CA MET A 277 -12.92 -24.76 -9.38
C MET A 277 -13.59 -25.84 -8.52
N TRP A 278 -14.90 -26.06 -8.69
CA TRP A 278 -15.62 -27.11 -7.99
C TRP A 278 -15.08 -28.50 -8.33
N ASP A 279 -14.85 -28.81 -9.61
CA ASP A 279 -14.28 -30.09 -10.03
C ASP A 279 -12.86 -30.30 -9.45
N TRP A 280 -12.02 -29.27 -9.50
CA TRP A 280 -10.69 -29.31 -8.89
C TRP A 280 -10.74 -29.54 -7.39
N ALA A 281 -11.66 -28.87 -6.70
CA ALA A 281 -11.84 -29.01 -5.27
C ALA A 281 -12.29 -30.44 -4.92
N LYS A 282 -13.23 -31.04 -5.68
CA LYS A 282 -13.69 -32.44 -5.51
C LYS A 282 -12.52 -33.41 -5.63
N LYS A 283 -11.66 -33.21 -6.63
CA LYS A 283 -10.44 -34.02 -6.83
C LYS A 283 -9.47 -33.86 -5.66
N LYS A 284 -9.32 -32.64 -5.12
CA LYS A 284 -8.46 -32.34 -3.97
C LYS A 284 -8.97 -33.00 -2.70
N GLU A 285 -10.28 -32.98 -2.46
CA GLU A 285 -10.90 -33.64 -1.31
C GLU A 285 -10.69 -35.15 -1.32
N ARG A 286 -10.92 -35.79 -2.47
CA ARG A 286 -10.65 -37.23 -2.64
C ARG A 286 -9.19 -37.56 -2.36
N ARG A 287 -8.26 -36.68 -2.78
CA ARG A 287 -6.82 -36.86 -2.53
C ARG A 287 -6.48 -36.75 -1.05
N TYR A 288 -6.97 -35.73 -0.34
CA TYR A 288 -6.71 -35.59 1.10
C TYR A 288 -7.22 -36.78 1.91
N ARG A 289 -8.40 -37.31 1.58
CA ARG A 289 -8.91 -38.54 2.20
C ARG A 289 -7.98 -39.74 1.98
N LYS A 290 -7.47 -39.90 0.76
CA LYS A 290 -6.56 -41.01 0.42
C LYS A 290 -5.19 -40.85 1.09
N GLU A 291 -4.68 -39.62 1.15
CA GLU A 291 -3.32 -39.31 1.62
C GLU A 291 -3.21 -39.31 3.16
N PHE A 292 -4.27 -38.87 3.86
CA PHE A 292 -4.22 -38.66 5.31
C PHE A 292 -5.05 -39.66 6.12
N GLY A 293 -5.84 -40.52 5.47
CA GLY A 293 -6.69 -41.52 6.14
C GLY A 293 -7.52 -40.90 7.26
N ASP A 294 -7.46 -41.51 8.45
CA ASP A 294 -8.23 -41.10 9.63
C ASP A 294 -7.84 -39.73 10.20
N LYS A 295 -6.65 -39.21 9.85
CA LYS A 295 -6.20 -37.87 10.28
C LYS A 295 -7.01 -36.75 9.60
N TYR A 296 -7.67 -37.04 8.48
CA TYR A 296 -8.47 -36.07 7.73
C TYR A 296 -9.96 -36.41 7.75
N LYS A 297 -10.75 -35.59 8.43
CA LYS A 297 -12.21 -35.73 8.46
C LYS A 297 -12.80 -35.21 7.15
N ARG A 298 -13.59 -36.05 6.49
CA ARG A 298 -14.34 -35.70 5.27
C ARG A 298 -15.19 -34.47 5.53
N LYS A 299 -15.14 -33.51 4.62
CA LYS A 299 -16.00 -32.31 4.67
C LYS A 299 -17.27 -32.51 3.87
N ARG A 300 -18.37 -31.95 4.36
CA ARG A 300 -19.66 -31.95 3.66
C ARG A 300 -19.61 -31.08 2.41
N PHE A 301 -18.86 -29.97 2.47
CA PHE A 301 -18.74 -28.99 1.39
C PHE A 301 -17.30 -28.86 0.92
N VAL A 302 -17.13 -28.70 -0.39
CA VAL A 302 -15.81 -28.66 -1.02
C VAL A 302 -15.38 -27.23 -1.37
N VAL A 303 -16.32 -26.39 -1.81
CA VAL A 303 -16.10 -24.98 -2.15
C VAL A 303 -17.14 -24.06 -1.52
N LEU A 304 -18.44 -24.29 -1.73
CA LEU A 304 -19.50 -23.45 -1.15
C LEU A 304 -20.32 -24.24 -0.10
N PRO A 305 -20.52 -23.70 1.12
CA PRO A 305 -21.56 -24.18 2.02
C PRO A 305 -22.95 -23.76 1.48
N PRO A 306 -24.05 -24.36 1.95
CA PRO A 306 -25.38 -24.04 1.46
C PRO A 306 -25.74 -22.60 1.87
N LEU A 307 -26.33 -21.84 0.94
CA LEU A 307 -26.72 -20.44 1.13
C LEU A 307 -28.01 -20.28 1.95
N LEU A 308 -28.71 -21.38 2.27
CA LEU A 308 -29.90 -21.42 3.11
C LEU A 308 -29.80 -22.64 4.03
N ASN A 309 -29.89 -22.40 5.33
CA ASN A 309 -29.95 -23.43 6.36
C ASN A 309 -31.43 -23.66 6.69
N THR A 310 -32.12 -24.52 5.94
CA THR A 310 -33.13 -25.36 6.59
C THR A 310 -32.36 -26.56 7.16
N ASP A 311 -32.64 -26.86 8.41
CA ASP A 311 -32.13 -28.01 9.17
C ASP A 311 -30.83 -27.76 9.96
N CYS A 312 -31.02 -26.97 11.01
CA CYS A 312 -30.49 -27.34 12.33
C CYS A 312 -31.07 -28.69 12.78
N ALA A 313 -30.57 -29.81 12.26
CA ALA A 313 -30.75 -31.13 12.86
C ALA A 313 -29.68 -32.09 12.32
N GLU A 314 -29.27 -33.06 13.14
CA GLU A 314 -28.29 -34.12 12.87
C GLU A 314 -26.80 -33.77 13.00
N ALA A 315 -26.36 -33.67 14.25
CA ALA A 315 -25.17 -34.40 14.73
C ALA A 315 -25.22 -34.55 16.27
N MET A 316 -26.26 -35.20 16.79
CA MET A 316 -26.25 -35.83 18.10
C MET A 316 -26.38 -37.34 17.89
N HIS A 317 -25.26 -38.01 17.64
CA HIS A 317 -25.17 -39.44 17.91
C HIS A 317 -24.37 -39.64 19.20
N HIS A 318 -25.12 -40.04 20.22
CA HIS A 318 -24.67 -40.45 21.53
C HIS A 318 -23.62 -41.57 21.42
N ALA A 319 -22.44 -41.33 21.99
CA ALA A 319 -21.61 -42.39 22.55
C ALA A 319 -21.79 -42.35 24.07
N LEU A 320 -22.31 -43.42 24.64
CA LEU A 320 -22.42 -43.62 26.09
C LEU A 320 -21.02 -43.55 26.75
N PRO A 321 -20.83 -42.83 27.87
CA PRO A 321 -19.58 -42.87 28.62
C PRO A 321 -19.57 -44.09 29.57
N PRO A 322 -18.42 -44.74 29.82
CA PRO A 322 -18.30 -45.76 30.84
C PRO A 322 -18.34 -45.16 32.26
N ARG A 323 -18.65 -46.02 33.24
CA ARG A 323 -18.92 -45.74 34.67
C ARG A 323 -17.92 -44.76 35.33
N LYS A 324 -18.49 -43.85 36.13
CA LYS A 324 -17.80 -42.86 36.99
C LYS A 324 -16.88 -43.53 38.02
N SER A 325 -15.67 -43.02 38.18
CA SER A 325 -14.86 -43.20 39.39
C SER A 325 -15.03 -42.00 40.34
N SER A 326 -14.96 -42.27 41.63
CA SER A 326 -15.23 -41.37 42.76
C SER A 326 -13.99 -40.59 43.19
N LYS A 327 -13.81 -39.36 42.69
CA LYS A 327 -13.02 -38.30 43.36
C LYS A 327 -13.68 -36.94 43.16
N ALA A 328 -13.90 -36.22 44.26
CA ALA A 328 -14.47 -34.86 44.29
C ALA A 328 -13.43 -33.78 43.86
N PRO A 329 -13.86 -32.58 43.43
CA PRO A 329 -13.06 -31.65 42.63
C PRO A 329 -12.40 -30.54 43.47
N PRO A 330 -11.39 -29.83 42.94
CA PRO A 330 -11.03 -28.51 43.46
C PRO A 330 -11.21 -27.37 42.43
N PHE A 331 -11.75 -26.27 42.97
CA PHE A 331 -11.83 -24.88 42.51
C PHE A 331 -12.66 -24.53 41.27
N ALA A 332 -13.84 -23.97 41.53
CA ALA A 332 -14.65 -23.24 40.56
C ALA A 332 -14.05 -21.83 40.30
N PRO A 333 -13.69 -21.47 39.05
CA PRO A 333 -13.42 -20.08 38.70
C PRO A 333 -14.73 -19.33 38.42
N ARG A 334 -14.75 -18.06 38.87
CA ARG A 334 -15.81 -17.05 38.69
C ARG A 334 -16.68 -17.27 37.45
N THR A 335 -17.95 -17.56 37.69
CA THR A 335 -19.03 -17.53 36.69
C THR A 335 -19.31 -16.09 36.30
N SER A 336 -18.97 -15.68 35.08
CA SER A 336 -19.64 -14.54 34.46
C SER A 336 -21.01 -14.99 33.99
N ASN A 337 -22.07 -14.26 34.34
CA ASN A 337 -23.47 -14.58 34.01
C ASN A 337 -23.84 -14.32 32.53
N LEU A 338 -22.89 -14.49 31.60
CA LEU A 338 -23.15 -14.36 30.17
C LEU A 338 -23.12 -15.74 29.52
N SER A 339 -24.26 -16.13 28.95
CA SER A 339 -24.41 -17.42 28.27
C SER A 339 -23.30 -17.62 27.23
N LEU A 340 -22.85 -18.88 27.08
CA LEU A 340 -21.86 -19.27 26.06
C LEU A 340 -22.22 -18.78 24.65
N GLN A 341 -23.51 -18.66 24.37
CA GLN A 341 -24.06 -18.12 23.13
C GLN A 341 -23.80 -16.62 22.98
N ARG A 342 -24.04 -15.82 24.04
CA ARG A 342 -23.78 -14.37 24.03
C ARG A 342 -22.28 -14.05 23.94
N ARG A 343 -21.41 -14.88 24.56
CA ARG A 343 -19.95 -14.80 24.39
C ARG A 343 -19.49 -15.13 22.97
N ARG A 344 -20.12 -16.08 22.30
CA ARG A 344 -19.84 -16.40 20.88
C ARG A 344 -20.33 -15.29 19.95
N GLN A 345 -21.51 -14.71 20.22
CA GLN A 345 -22.05 -13.58 19.47
C GLN A 345 -21.18 -12.33 19.63
N LEU A 346 -20.72 -12.01 20.83
CA LEU A 346 -19.81 -10.88 21.08
C LEU A 346 -18.44 -11.07 20.43
N LYS A 347 -17.90 -12.30 20.41
CA LYS A 347 -16.66 -12.62 19.69
C LYS A 347 -16.84 -12.56 18.16
N ALA A 348 -17.98 -13.01 17.64
CA ALA A 348 -18.30 -12.90 16.23
C ALA A 348 -18.49 -11.43 15.82
N LEU A 349 -19.19 -10.64 16.63
CA LEU A 349 -19.35 -9.20 16.42
C LEU A 349 -18.01 -8.47 16.49
N GLY A 350 -17.15 -8.81 17.45
CA GLY A 350 -15.79 -8.26 17.55
C GLY A 350 -14.93 -8.60 16.32
N LEU A 351 -15.07 -9.81 15.77
CA LEU A 351 -14.39 -10.20 14.53
C LEU A 351 -14.96 -9.50 13.29
N ILE A 352 -16.27 -9.23 13.25
CA ILE A 352 -16.92 -8.48 12.18
C ILE A 352 -16.50 -7.00 12.25
N VAL A 353 -16.50 -6.40 13.42
CA VAL A 353 -16.06 -5.01 13.65
C VAL A 353 -14.57 -4.87 13.35
N PHE A 354 -13.74 -5.83 13.79
CA PHE A 354 -12.32 -5.85 13.44
C PHE A 354 -12.11 -6.05 11.94
N GLY A 355 -12.91 -6.90 11.29
CA GLY A 355 -12.92 -7.06 9.84
C GLY A 355 -13.34 -5.78 9.12
N LEU A 356 -14.33 -5.05 9.63
CA LEU A 356 -14.78 -3.76 9.12
C LEU A 356 -13.73 -2.67 9.29
N ILE A 357 -13.10 -2.58 10.47
CA ILE A 357 -12.00 -1.65 10.74
C ILE A 357 -10.79 -2.01 9.88
N PHE A 358 -10.49 -3.30 9.69
CA PHE A 358 -9.42 -3.75 8.81
C PHE A 358 -9.74 -3.46 7.34
N VAL A 359 -11.00 -3.61 6.91
CA VAL A 359 -11.47 -3.24 5.57
C VAL A 359 -11.41 -1.73 5.39
N LEU A 360 -11.81 -0.92 6.38
CA LEU A 360 -11.69 0.55 6.35
C LEU A 360 -10.23 1.01 6.42
N PHE A 361 -9.37 0.29 7.12
CA PHE A 361 -7.92 0.50 7.15
C PHE A 361 -7.29 0.13 5.80
N VAL A 362 -7.65 -1.01 5.22
CA VAL A 362 -7.16 -1.43 3.89
C VAL A 362 -7.72 -0.51 2.81
N LEU A 363 -8.98 -0.10 2.88
CA LEU A 363 -9.60 0.88 1.99
C LEU A 363 -8.97 2.25 2.14
N SER A 364 -8.72 2.73 3.36
CA SER A 364 -7.98 3.99 3.54
C SER A 364 -6.55 3.86 3.02
N ARG A 365 -5.92 2.68 3.04
CA ARG A 365 -4.60 2.45 2.41
C ARG A 365 -4.64 2.27 0.88
N PHE A 366 -5.73 1.75 0.32
CA PHE A 366 -5.95 1.62 -1.13
C PHE A 366 -6.47 2.92 -1.78
N PHE A 367 -7.30 3.69 -1.09
CA PHE A 367 -7.67 5.06 -1.48
C PHE A 367 -6.60 6.09 -1.10
N SER A 368 -5.65 5.73 -0.22
CA SER A 368 -4.36 6.43 -0.08
C SER A 368 -3.31 5.94 -1.08
N PHE A 369 -3.70 5.17 -2.12
CA PHE A 369 -2.91 5.17 -3.35
C PHE A 369 -3.15 6.52 -4.01
N SER A 370 -2.46 7.52 -3.47
CA SER A 370 -2.20 8.78 -4.11
C SER A 370 -1.80 8.48 -5.55
N VAL A 371 -2.58 9.03 -6.47
CA VAL A 371 -2.12 9.41 -7.81
C VAL A 371 -0.88 10.28 -7.61
N SER A 372 0.28 9.65 -7.47
CA SER A 372 1.56 10.32 -7.32
C SER A 372 2.64 9.42 -7.91
N GLU A 373 2.46 9.08 -9.18
CA GLU A 373 3.58 8.88 -10.08
C GLU A 373 3.20 9.40 -11.47
N GLN A 374 3.61 10.65 -11.70
CA GLN A 374 3.99 11.24 -12.99
C GLN A 374 3.09 10.97 -14.21
N ILE A 375 1.91 11.58 -14.24
CA ILE A 375 1.66 12.45 -15.41
C ILE A 375 2.48 13.69 -15.09
N ALA A 376 3.51 13.99 -15.88
CA ALA A 376 4.09 15.31 -15.87
C ALA A 376 2.97 16.28 -16.26
N ALA A 377 2.21 16.74 -15.26
CA ALA A 377 1.24 17.81 -15.43
C ALA A 377 2.04 18.92 -16.10
N VAL A 378 1.63 19.31 -17.30
CA VAL A 378 2.26 20.38 -18.05
C VAL A 378 2.30 21.58 -17.12
N ILE A 379 3.48 21.86 -16.54
CA ILE A 379 3.66 23.00 -15.67
C ILE A 379 3.49 24.21 -16.60
N PRO A 380 2.48 25.06 -16.39
CA PRO A 380 2.29 26.23 -17.23
C PRO A 380 3.60 27.04 -17.27
N SER A 381 4.01 27.45 -18.47
CA SER A 381 5.20 28.29 -18.63
C SER A 381 5.04 29.58 -17.81
N GLY A 382 6.02 29.89 -16.95
CA GLY A 382 5.95 31.04 -16.03
C GLY A 382 5.45 30.73 -14.63
N THR A 383 5.21 29.45 -14.28
CA THR A 383 4.87 29.06 -12.90
C THR A 383 6.01 29.38 -11.93
N ALA A 384 5.72 30.14 -10.88
CA ALA A 384 6.66 30.44 -9.80
C ALA A 384 7.01 29.16 -9.02
N SER A 385 8.30 28.88 -8.86
CA SER A 385 8.77 27.70 -8.11
C SER A 385 8.55 27.82 -6.60
N VAL A 386 8.55 29.06 -6.08
CA VAL A 386 8.34 29.40 -4.67
C VAL A 386 7.16 30.36 -4.55
N VAL A 387 6.32 30.15 -3.54
CA VAL A 387 5.25 31.06 -3.12
C VAL A 387 5.52 31.55 -1.70
N LEU A 388 5.60 32.86 -1.51
CA LEU A 388 5.65 33.49 -0.20
C LEU A 388 4.23 33.56 0.36
N VAL A 389 4.00 32.97 1.52
CA VAL A 389 2.69 32.93 2.18
C VAL A 389 2.74 33.83 3.39
N THR A 390 1.89 34.85 3.44
CA THR A 390 1.78 35.75 4.58
C THR A 390 0.31 35.93 4.97
N LEU A 391 0.04 35.78 6.27
CA LEU A 391 -1.28 35.93 6.86
C LEU A 391 -1.33 37.26 7.63
N PHE A 392 -2.32 38.08 7.33
CA PHE A 392 -2.55 39.36 8.01
C PHE A 392 -3.74 39.28 8.95
N ASP A 393 -3.61 39.88 10.13
CA ASP A 393 -4.74 40.13 11.01
C ASP A 393 -5.13 41.61 10.95
N LYS A 394 -6.03 41.97 10.03
CA LYS A 394 -6.45 43.38 9.83
C LYS A 394 -7.21 43.97 11.02
N GLN A 395 -7.59 43.17 12.02
CA GLN A 395 -8.21 43.70 13.24
C GLN A 395 -7.16 44.18 14.25
N VAL A 396 -5.93 43.68 14.15
CA VAL A 396 -4.82 43.97 15.08
C VAL A 396 -3.77 44.86 14.43
N LEU A 397 -3.44 44.60 13.17
CA LEU A 397 -2.38 45.29 12.43
C LEU A 397 -2.89 46.58 11.77
N SER A 398 -2.07 47.63 11.80
CA SER A 398 -2.38 48.87 11.09
C SER A 398 -2.28 48.69 9.57
N ASP A 399 -3.03 49.50 8.81
CA ASP A 399 -2.98 49.49 7.35
C ASP A 399 -1.58 49.83 6.82
N ARG A 400 -0.90 50.78 7.48
CA ARG A 400 0.47 51.19 7.15
C ARG A 400 1.45 50.04 7.33
N TYR A 401 1.39 49.36 8.48
CA TYR A 401 2.23 48.20 8.76
C TYR A 401 2.00 47.08 7.74
N THR A 402 0.73 46.75 7.48
CA THR A 402 0.34 45.74 6.48
C THR A 402 0.90 46.07 5.10
N GLN A 403 0.81 47.34 4.68
CA GLN A 403 1.34 47.81 3.39
C GLN A 403 2.86 47.66 3.32
N TRP A 404 3.59 47.94 4.41
CA TRP A 404 5.04 47.75 4.47
C TRP A 404 5.44 46.28 4.27
N ILE A 405 4.76 45.36 4.96
CA ILE A 405 5.01 43.92 4.82
C ILE A 405 4.67 43.47 3.40
N GLN A 406 3.51 43.86 2.86
CA GLN A 406 3.09 43.49 1.52
C GLN A 406 4.10 43.96 0.46
N THR A 407 4.52 45.23 0.53
CA THR A 407 5.53 45.79 -0.37
C THR A 407 6.85 45.03 -0.30
N ASN A 408 7.25 44.61 0.90
CA ASN A 408 8.47 43.84 1.12
C ASN A 408 8.40 42.45 0.46
N ARG A 409 7.28 41.73 0.62
CA ARG A 409 7.09 40.41 -0.01
C ARG A 409 7.00 40.52 -1.53
N GLU A 410 6.30 41.51 -2.05
CA GLU A 410 6.15 41.74 -3.49
C GLU A 410 7.49 42.13 -4.15
N ASP A 411 8.26 43.04 -3.54
CA ASP A 411 9.59 43.41 -4.05
C ASP A 411 10.52 42.19 -4.08
N TYR A 412 10.59 41.40 -3.00
CA TYR A 412 11.40 40.19 -2.97
C TYR A 412 10.93 39.14 -4.01
N ALA A 413 9.63 38.90 -4.09
CA ALA A 413 9.09 37.91 -5.03
C ALA A 413 9.36 38.29 -6.49
N SER A 414 9.18 39.56 -6.84
CA SER A 414 9.40 40.05 -8.21
C SER A 414 10.85 39.92 -8.67
N ARG A 415 11.82 40.04 -7.77
CA ARG A 415 13.26 39.92 -8.07
C ARG A 415 13.68 38.50 -8.46
N HIS A 416 13.06 37.50 -7.85
CA HIS A 416 13.47 36.10 -7.97
C HIS A 416 12.50 35.24 -8.80
N GLY A 417 11.45 35.85 -9.37
CA GLY A 417 10.41 35.13 -10.11
C GLY A 417 9.56 34.22 -9.20
N TYR A 418 9.37 34.64 -7.95
CA TYR A 418 8.49 33.97 -6.99
C TYR A 418 7.08 34.58 -7.05
N ALA A 419 6.11 33.93 -6.43
CA ALA A 419 4.76 34.47 -6.25
C ALA A 419 4.50 34.83 -4.78
N THR A 420 3.53 35.71 -4.55
CA THR A 420 3.03 36.05 -3.22
C THR A 420 1.61 35.57 -3.05
N PHE A 421 1.29 35.06 -1.86
CA PHE A 421 -0.05 34.72 -1.44
C PHE A 421 -0.34 35.42 -0.11
N PHE A 422 -1.31 36.33 -0.13
CA PHE A 422 -1.77 37.06 1.03
C PHE A 422 -3.16 36.60 1.42
N ALA A 423 -3.34 36.26 2.69
CA ALA A 423 -4.64 35.93 3.24
C ALA A 423 -4.91 36.72 4.52
N ASN A 424 -6.16 36.72 4.98
CA ASN A 424 -6.53 37.34 6.24
C ASN A 424 -6.93 36.29 7.28
N THR A 425 -6.53 36.49 8.53
CA THR A 425 -6.99 35.69 9.67
C THR A 425 -8.52 35.57 9.70
N SER A 426 -9.24 36.65 9.37
CA SER A 426 -10.72 36.67 9.31
C SER A 426 -11.31 35.59 8.41
N ASP A 427 -10.61 35.23 7.34
CA ASP A 427 -11.08 34.29 6.32
C ASP A 427 -11.16 32.86 6.88
N TYR A 428 -10.48 32.57 7.98
CA TYR A 428 -10.39 31.23 8.58
C TYR A 428 -11.03 31.13 9.97
N LEU A 429 -11.45 32.24 10.57
CA LEU A 429 -12.02 32.24 11.93
C LEU A 429 -13.25 31.33 12.07
N TYR A 430 -14.03 31.14 11.00
CA TYR A 430 -15.19 30.23 11.00
C TYR A 430 -14.83 28.77 11.29
N THR A 431 -13.56 28.39 11.14
CA THR A 431 -13.05 27.03 11.41
C THR A 431 -12.57 26.85 12.85
N LEU A 432 -12.52 27.92 13.64
CA LEU A 432 -12.07 27.95 15.03
C LEU A 432 -13.26 28.07 15.99
N ASN A 433 -13.12 27.47 17.17
CA ASN A 433 -14.03 27.73 18.28
C ASN A 433 -13.60 29.03 18.98
N GLU A 434 -14.53 29.70 19.68
CA GLU A 434 -14.26 30.98 20.39
C GLU A 434 -13.07 30.91 21.37
N LYS A 435 -12.75 29.72 21.89
CA LYS A 435 -11.66 29.49 22.84
C LYS A 435 -10.31 29.17 22.19
N THR A 436 -10.28 28.94 20.87
CA THR A 436 -9.06 28.53 20.17
C THR A 436 -8.28 29.78 19.72
N PRO A 437 -6.97 29.87 20.00
CA PRO A 437 -6.14 31.00 19.57
C PRO A 437 -6.19 31.27 18.07
N ARG A 438 -6.13 32.54 17.67
CA ARG A 438 -6.20 32.97 16.26
C ARG A 438 -4.99 32.52 15.44
N SER A 439 -3.83 32.35 16.07
CA SER A 439 -2.58 31.87 15.45
C SER A 439 -2.73 30.54 14.70
N TRP A 440 -3.67 29.69 15.13
CA TRP A 440 -4.02 28.45 14.44
C TRP A 440 -4.43 28.63 12.97
N THR A 441 -4.90 29.82 12.58
CA THR A 441 -5.30 30.13 11.19
C THR A 441 -4.14 30.10 10.19
N GLN A 442 -2.88 30.09 10.63
CA GLN A 442 -1.74 29.94 9.73
C GLN A 442 -1.73 28.60 8.97
N VAL A 443 -2.16 27.52 9.64
CA VAL A 443 -2.15 26.17 9.05
C VAL A 443 -3.12 26.06 7.86
N PRO A 444 -4.42 26.43 7.99
CA PRO A 444 -5.32 26.43 6.84
C PRO A 444 -4.94 27.49 5.79
N ALA A 445 -4.30 28.61 6.16
CA ALA A 445 -3.82 29.60 5.20
C ALA A 445 -2.72 29.04 4.28
N VAL A 446 -1.74 28.33 4.83
CA VAL A 446 -0.71 27.63 4.03
C VAL A 446 -1.36 26.55 3.18
N ARG A 447 -2.33 25.81 3.73
CA ARG A 447 -3.07 24.78 2.99
C ARG A 447 -3.84 25.36 1.79
N HIS A 448 -4.42 26.56 1.96
CA HIS A 448 -5.12 27.31 0.91
C HIS A 448 -4.13 27.80 -0.16
N ALA A 449 -3.00 28.39 0.23
CA ALA A 449 -1.95 28.81 -0.71
C ALA A 449 -1.46 27.65 -1.59
N MET A 450 -1.28 26.46 -0.99
CA MET A 450 -0.90 25.22 -1.69
C MET A 450 -1.97 24.71 -2.66
N ALA A 451 -3.24 24.98 -2.39
CA ALA A 451 -4.35 24.59 -3.27
C ALA A 451 -4.48 25.53 -4.48
N GLU A 452 -4.31 26.83 -4.26
CA GLU A 452 -4.33 27.85 -5.32
C GLU A 452 -3.11 27.79 -6.25
N ASN A 453 -1.97 27.29 -5.74
CA ASN A 453 -0.72 27.18 -6.50
C ASN A 453 -0.27 25.71 -6.64
N PRO A 454 -1.04 24.84 -7.33
CA PRO A 454 -0.80 23.40 -7.34
C PRO A 454 0.53 23.00 -7.99
N HIS A 455 1.08 23.85 -8.85
CA HIS A 455 2.31 23.60 -9.62
C HIS A 455 3.58 24.20 -9.00
N SER A 456 3.48 25.03 -7.96
CA SER A 456 4.64 25.55 -7.23
C SER A 456 5.28 24.47 -6.38
N THR A 457 6.61 24.53 -6.20
CA THR A 457 7.37 23.46 -5.51
C THR A 457 7.52 23.73 -4.02
N TYR A 458 7.71 24.98 -3.62
CA TYR A 458 7.92 25.35 -2.22
C TYR A 458 6.99 26.49 -1.80
N PHE A 459 6.57 26.44 -0.55
CA PHE A 459 5.77 27.47 0.11
C PHE A 459 6.57 27.95 1.30
N PHE A 460 6.98 29.21 1.29
CA PHE A 460 7.69 29.83 2.40
C PHE A 460 6.68 30.65 3.18
N PHE A 461 6.26 30.11 4.33
CA PHE A 461 5.42 30.84 5.26
C PHE A 461 6.28 31.81 6.05
N LEU A 462 5.89 33.08 5.99
CA LEU A 462 6.45 34.16 6.79
C LEU A 462 5.30 34.94 7.38
N ASP A 463 5.22 34.98 8.71
CA ASP A 463 4.24 35.77 9.42
C ASP A 463 4.37 37.27 9.12
N ALA A 464 3.41 38.05 9.62
CA ALA A 464 3.40 39.50 9.46
C ALA A 464 4.42 40.22 10.36
N HIS A 465 5.04 39.53 11.32
CA HIS A 465 6.04 40.07 12.24
C HIS A 465 7.48 39.85 11.72
N ALA A 466 7.64 39.06 10.66
CA ALA A 466 8.88 38.86 9.94
C ALA A 466 9.06 39.87 8.80
N PHE A 467 10.29 40.29 8.53
CA PHE A 467 10.63 41.24 7.49
C PHE A 467 11.91 40.81 6.75
N ILE A 468 11.85 40.77 5.42
CA ILE A 468 12.99 40.37 4.58
C ILE A 468 13.95 41.56 4.46
N MET A 469 15.14 41.42 5.02
CA MET A 469 16.15 42.48 5.10
C MET A 469 17.14 42.45 3.94
N ASP A 470 17.47 41.26 3.43
CA ASP A 470 18.27 41.09 2.22
C ASP A 470 17.40 40.59 1.06
N PRO A 471 16.88 41.50 0.20
CA PRO A 471 16.05 41.11 -0.92
C PRO A 471 16.86 40.57 -2.11
N THR A 472 18.19 40.63 -2.06
CA THR A 472 19.06 40.21 -3.18
C THR A 472 19.37 38.73 -3.16
N LEU A 473 19.24 38.10 -2.00
CA LEU A 473 19.61 36.71 -1.78
C LEU A 473 18.47 35.75 -2.18
N PRO A 474 18.62 34.94 -3.25
CA PRO A 474 17.56 34.01 -3.66
C PRO A 474 17.38 32.87 -2.65
N LEU A 475 16.12 32.54 -2.33
CA LEU A 475 15.79 31.45 -1.40
C LEU A 475 16.33 30.10 -1.88
N THR A 476 16.40 29.90 -3.20
CA THR A 476 16.99 28.72 -3.84
C THR A 476 18.43 28.49 -3.41
N SER A 477 19.30 29.47 -3.63
CA SER A 477 20.72 29.40 -3.26
C SER A 477 20.97 29.54 -1.76
N HIS A 478 20.05 30.19 -1.03
CA HIS A 478 20.20 30.44 0.41
C HIS A 478 19.89 29.19 1.25
N VAL A 479 18.85 28.45 0.87
CA VAL A 479 18.32 27.33 1.67
C VAL A 479 17.97 26.09 0.83
N LEU A 480 17.32 26.23 -0.33
CA LEU A 480 16.62 25.10 -0.98
C LEU A 480 17.54 24.17 -1.80
N GLU A 481 18.69 24.65 -2.27
CA GLU A 481 19.63 23.81 -2.99
C GLU A 481 20.17 22.69 -2.10
N ALA A 482 20.15 21.45 -2.61
CA ALA A 482 20.46 20.26 -1.80
C ALA A 482 21.80 20.37 -1.05
N LYS A 483 22.85 20.87 -1.70
CA LYS A 483 24.18 21.06 -1.06
C LYS A 483 24.15 22.10 0.04
N ARG A 484 23.41 23.20 -0.18
CA ARG A 484 23.27 24.26 0.81
C ARG A 484 22.46 23.77 2.00
N LEU A 485 21.31 23.14 1.74
CA LEU A 485 20.47 22.55 2.80
C LEU A 485 21.26 21.56 3.64
N GLU A 486 22.05 20.68 3.02
CA GLU A 486 22.90 19.72 3.74
C GLU A 486 23.86 20.39 4.71
N SER A 487 24.45 21.53 4.31
CA SER A 487 25.35 22.31 5.18
C SER A 487 24.64 23.03 6.33
N LEU A 488 23.34 23.26 6.21
CA LEU A 488 22.51 23.95 7.20
C LEU A 488 21.82 22.99 8.17
N MET A 489 21.58 21.74 7.77
CA MET A 489 20.84 20.78 8.59
C MET A 489 21.56 20.48 9.91
N ILE A 490 20.90 20.81 11.01
CA ILE A 490 21.36 20.50 12.37
C ILE A 490 20.92 19.07 12.70
N LYS A 491 21.90 18.20 12.92
CA LYS A 491 21.72 16.75 13.13
C LYS A 491 22.00 16.36 14.58
N ASP A 492 21.31 15.33 15.07
CA ASP A 492 21.40 14.84 16.45
C ASP A 492 21.17 15.93 17.51
N HIS A 493 20.30 16.90 17.19
CA HIS A 493 19.98 18.03 18.07
C HIS A 493 18.56 17.87 18.65
N PRO A 494 18.34 18.17 19.95
CA PRO A 494 17.02 18.13 20.57
C PRO A 494 16.00 18.96 19.79
N VAL A 495 14.84 18.36 19.48
CA VAL A 495 13.78 19.04 18.72
C VAL A 495 13.13 20.17 19.54
N VAL A 496 13.19 20.08 20.87
CA VAL A 496 12.76 21.12 21.81
C VAL A 496 13.86 21.26 22.87
N PRO A 497 14.47 22.45 23.07
CA PRO A 497 15.54 22.62 24.04
C PRO A 497 14.97 22.76 25.46
N PRO A 498 15.79 22.61 26.51
CA PRO A 498 17.10 21.97 26.52
C PRO A 498 17.04 20.44 26.69
N ASP A 499 15.88 19.89 27.11
CA ASP A 499 15.76 18.55 27.70
C ASP A 499 15.02 17.52 26.81
N SER A 500 14.79 17.78 25.52
CA SER A 500 14.12 16.78 24.69
C SER A 500 15.01 15.56 24.43
N VAL A 501 14.50 14.38 24.83
CA VAL A 501 15.08 13.07 24.51
C VAL A 501 15.07 12.82 22.99
N ILE A 502 14.12 13.45 22.28
CA ILE A 502 13.93 13.26 20.84
C ILE A 502 14.79 14.27 20.08
N LYS A 503 15.61 13.74 19.17
CA LYS A 503 16.60 14.49 18.40
C LYS A 503 16.38 14.35 16.90
N THR A 504 16.81 15.34 16.13
CA THR A 504 16.87 15.26 14.67
C THR A 504 17.74 14.09 14.21
N PHE A 505 17.39 13.44 13.10
CA PHE A 505 18.08 12.24 12.65
C PHE A 505 19.44 12.55 11.99
N SER A 506 20.53 11.96 12.50
CA SER A 506 21.87 11.98 11.88
C SER A 506 21.92 11.60 10.39
N HIS A 507 21.13 10.60 10.00
CA HIS A 507 21.13 10.05 8.65
C HIS A 507 20.17 10.76 7.69
N LEU A 508 19.48 11.82 8.13
CA LEU A 508 18.58 12.58 7.26
C LEU A 508 19.37 13.22 6.11
N THR A 509 18.86 13.08 4.89
CA THR A 509 19.45 13.68 3.69
C THR A 509 18.52 14.76 3.12
N PRO A 510 19.05 15.78 2.40
CA PRO A 510 18.24 16.85 1.81
C PRO A 510 17.11 16.35 0.89
N LYS A 511 17.26 15.16 0.29
CA LYS A 511 16.25 14.58 -0.60
C LYS A 511 15.00 14.11 0.14
N ASP A 512 15.16 13.77 1.40
CA ASP A 512 14.09 13.26 2.25
C ASP A 512 13.34 14.39 2.97
N VAL A 513 13.89 15.61 2.97
CA VAL A 513 13.33 16.78 3.64
C VAL A 513 12.13 17.33 2.88
N GLU A 514 11.04 17.58 3.62
CA GLU A 514 9.81 18.19 3.10
C GLU A 514 9.35 19.40 3.93
N LEU A 515 9.85 19.56 5.15
CA LEU A 515 9.66 20.74 6.00
C LEU A 515 11.03 21.25 6.49
N ILE A 516 11.26 22.56 6.36
CA ILE A 516 12.45 23.25 6.84
C ILE A 516 12.00 24.31 7.83
N ILE A 517 12.50 24.25 9.05
CA ILE A 517 12.09 25.14 10.13
C ILE A 517 13.28 25.46 11.03
N SER A 518 13.16 26.54 11.80
CA SER A 518 14.12 26.89 12.85
C SER A 518 13.53 26.66 14.25
N GLN A 519 14.39 26.78 15.25
CA GLN A 519 14.03 26.68 16.66
C GLN A 519 14.61 27.91 17.36
N ASP A 520 13.91 28.41 18.38
CA ASP A 520 14.39 29.47 19.26
C ASP A 520 14.99 28.86 20.55
N GLY A 521 15.07 29.64 21.63
CA GLY A 521 15.59 29.16 22.90
C GLY A 521 14.72 28.08 23.56
N GLU A 522 13.44 27.97 23.17
CA GLU A 522 12.45 27.13 23.85
C GLU A 522 11.73 26.15 22.93
N ASP A 523 11.44 26.48 21.67
CA ASP A 523 10.52 25.71 20.83
C ASP A 523 10.85 25.82 19.32
N LEU A 524 10.20 25.00 18.50
CA LEU A 524 10.16 25.21 17.05
C LEU A 524 9.43 26.52 16.71
N VAL A 525 9.87 27.23 15.67
CA VAL A 525 9.31 28.55 15.31
C VAL A 525 8.42 28.46 14.05
N PRO A 526 7.10 28.34 14.19
CA PRO A 526 6.19 28.22 13.06
C PRO A 526 5.91 29.56 12.35
N GLY A 527 6.44 30.69 12.85
CA GLY A 527 6.35 32.00 12.19
C GLY A 527 7.20 32.14 10.92
N SER A 528 8.19 31.25 10.74
CA SER A 528 9.06 31.21 9.56
C SER A 528 9.46 29.77 9.23
N PHE A 529 8.82 29.19 8.21
CA PHE A 529 9.12 27.83 7.76
C PHE A 529 8.86 27.65 6.26
N ILE A 530 9.57 26.68 5.66
CA ILE A 530 9.40 26.33 4.26
C ILE A 530 8.86 24.91 4.18
N ILE A 531 7.80 24.71 3.40
CA ILE A 531 7.20 23.40 3.15
C ILE A 531 7.18 23.09 1.65
N LYS A 532 7.52 21.85 1.32
CA LYS A 532 7.54 21.36 -0.07
C LYS A 532 6.16 20.88 -0.48
N GLN A 533 5.71 21.28 -1.66
CA GLN A 533 4.45 20.80 -2.25
C GLN A 533 4.48 19.28 -2.41
N GLY A 534 3.46 18.60 -1.89
CA GLY A 534 3.36 17.15 -2.02
C GLY A 534 2.28 16.54 -1.11
N PRO A 535 2.03 15.22 -1.26
CA PRO A 535 1.07 14.50 -0.42
C PRO A 535 1.42 14.57 1.07
N TRP A 536 2.71 14.50 1.42
CA TRP A 536 3.15 14.57 2.82
C TRP A 536 2.86 15.93 3.44
N ALA A 537 3.10 17.04 2.74
CA ALA A 537 2.83 18.37 3.26
C ALA A 537 1.34 18.59 3.54
N ARG A 538 0.45 18.08 2.65
CA ARG A 538 -1.00 18.10 2.88
C ARG A 538 -1.38 17.30 4.12
N PHE A 539 -0.85 16.08 4.24
CA PHE A 539 -1.03 15.24 5.42
C PHE A 539 -0.52 15.93 6.70
N PHE A 540 0.66 16.53 6.66
CA PHE A 540 1.26 17.21 7.81
C PHE A 540 0.41 18.40 8.26
N LEU A 541 -0.04 19.26 7.34
CA LEU A 541 -0.90 20.39 7.67
C LEU A 541 -2.27 19.92 8.22
N ASP A 542 -2.84 18.85 7.67
CA ASP A 542 -4.09 18.27 8.18
C ASP A 542 -3.92 17.70 9.60
N VAL A 543 -2.80 17.03 9.88
CA VAL A 543 -2.46 16.53 11.23
C VAL A 543 -2.20 17.68 12.20
N TRP A 544 -1.45 18.70 11.78
CA TRP A 544 -1.17 19.85 12.63
C TRP A 544 -2.47 20.58 12.98
N TYR A 545 -3.39 20.72 12.02
CA TYR A 545 -4.70 21.35 12.22
C TYR A 545 -5.78 20.45 12.85
N ASP A 546 -5.45 19.24 13.26
CA ASP A 546 -6.42 18.26 13.74
C ASP A 546 -7.23 18.82 14.93
N PRO A 547 -8.57 18.65 14.95
CA PRO A 547 -9.41 19.11 16.07
C PRO A 547 -8.95 18.61 17.44
N LEU A 548 -8.29 17.45 17.54
CA LEU A 548 -7.76 16.93 18.79
C LEU A 548 -6.68 17.85 19.38
N TYR A 549 -5.74 18.32 18.57
CA TYR A 549 -4.69 19.22 19.05
C TYR A 549 -5.24 20.61 19.37
N ARG A 550 -6.18 21.10 18.55
CA ARG A 550 -6.84 22.40 18.80
C ARG A 550 -7.72 22.39 20.05
N SER A 551 -8.31 21.24 20.41
CA SER A 551 -9.13 21.09 21.62
C SER A 551 -8.34 20.75 22.88
N TYR A 552 -7.09 20.26 22.75
CA TYR A 552 -6.22 19.97 23.90
C TYR A 552 -5.75 21.22 24.66
N ASN A 553 -5.85 22.40 24.04
CA ASN A 553 -5.51 23.70 24.64
C ASN A 553 -4.05 23.80 25.11
N PHE A 554 -3.11 23.60 24.19
CA PHE A 554 -1.68 23.80 24.43
C PHE A 554 -1.37 25.24 24.87
N ALA A 555 -0.39 25.41 25.77
CA ALA A 555 -0.03 26.71 26.35
C ALA A 555 0.37 27.75 25.29
N LYS A 556 1.24 27.40 24.33
CA LYS A 556 1.59 28.25 23.17
C LYS A 556 0.89 27.78 21.88
N ALA A 557 -0.39 27.42 21.99
CA ALA A 557 -1.26 27.12 20.85
C ALA A 557 -0.64 26.10 19.85
N GLU A 558 -0.55 26.46 18.58
CA GLU A 558 -0.06 25.61 17.51
C GLU A 558 1.46 25.36 17.54
N LYS A 559 2.23 26.25 18.19
CA LYS A 559 3.69 26.08 18.41
C LYS A 559 3.96 24.82 19.23
N HIS A 560 3.42 24.76 20.44
CA HIS A 560 3.53 23.57 21.32
C HIS A 560 2.86 22.32 20.73
N ALA A 561 1.81 22.49 19.93
CA ALA A 561 1.23 21.37 19.20
C ALA A 561 2.23 20.79 18.18
N LEU A 562 2.95 21.65 17.45
CA LEU A 562 4.00 21.24 16.53
C LEU A 562 5.14 20.52 17.26
N ASP A 563 5.60 21.08 18.38
CA ASP A 563 6.62 20.46 19.23
C ASP A 563 6.22 19.06 19.69
N HIS A 564 4.96 18.91 20.12
CA HIS A 564 4.40 17.62 20.49
C HIS A 564 4.38 16.67 19.28
N ILE A 565 3.89 17.14 18.13
CA ILE A 565 3.77 16.31 16.92
C ILE A 565 5.14 15.76 16.51
N VAL A 566 6.15 16.63 16.45
CA VAL A 566 7.48 16.23 15.98
C VAL A 566 8.17 15.29 16.98
N GLN A 567 7.96 15.47 18.29
CA GLN A 567 8.50 14.58 19.30
C GLN A 567 7.87 13.17 19.29
N TRP A 568 6.55 13.08 19.07
CA TRP A 568 5.82 11.80 19.18
C TRP A 568 5.60 11.07 17.86
N HIS A 569 5.75 11.76 16.72
CA HIS A 569 5.55 11.17 15.39
C HIS A 569 6.85 11.16 14.58
N ALA A 570 7.64 10.10 14.76
CA ALA A 570 8.92 9.93 14.08
C ALA A 570 8.84 10.03 12.54
N THR A 571 7.69 9.72 11.93
CA THR A 571 7.46 9.87 10.48
C THR A 571 7.38 11.32 10.02
N ILE A 572 7.00 12.25 10.89
CA ILE A 572 7.01 13.69 10.62
C ILE A 572 8.41 14.24 10.85
N LEU A 573 9.05 13.84 11.96
CA LEU A 573 10.45 14.20 12.24
C LEU A 573 11.42 13.72 11.14
N ALA A 574 11.17 12.56 10.54
CA ALA A 574 11.98 12.03 9.44
C ALA A 574 11.93 12.87 8.14
N LYS A 575 11.09 13.91 8.11
CA LYS A 575 10.87 14.80 6.98
C LYS A 575 11.17 16.26 7.32
N LEU A 576 11.58 16.53 8.55
CA LEU A 576 11.86 17.86 9.08
C LEU A 576 13.37 18.11 9.13
N ALA A 577 13.83 19.16 8.46
CA ALA A 577 15.16 19.72 8.63
C ALA A 577 15.12 20.91 9.59
N LEU A 578 15.87 20.79 10.68
CA LEU A 578 16.15 21.91 11.57
C LEU A 578 17.36 22.67 11.03
N ILE A 579 17.25 23.99 10.91
CA ILE A 579 18.35 24.87 10.45
C ILE A 579 18.63 26.00 11.45
N PRO A 580 19.80 26.64 11.43
CA PRO A 580 20.12 27.73 12.35
C PRO A 580 19.11 28.88 12.24
N GLN A 581 18.68 29.40 13.38
CA GLN A 581 17.62 30.40 13.49
C GLN A 581 17.83 31.61 12.56
N ARG A 582 19.02 32.21 12.58
CA ARG A 582 19.35 33.41 11.79
C ARG A 582 19.29 33.24 10.26
N VAL A 583 19.22 32.01 9.77
CA VAL A 583 19.15 31.76 8.32
C VAL A 583 17.83 32.27 7.75
N ILE A 584 16.72 32.07 8.46
CA ILE A 584 15.38 32.46 7.97
C ILE A 584 14.53 33.18 9.04
N ASN A 585 15.02 33.36 10.27
CA ASN A 585 14.20 33.73 11.41
C ASN A 585 14.98 34.44 12.54
N SER A 586 15.80 35.44 12.21
CA SER A 586 16.62 36.14 13.22
C SER A 586 15.75 37.04 14.09
N TYR A 587 15.80 36.89 15.42
CA TYR A 587 14.96 37.66 16.33
C TYR A 587 15.48 39.08 16.55
N SER A 588 14.57 40.03 16.70
CA SER A 588 14.91 41.39 17.12
C SER A 588 15.53 41.40 18.52
N LYS A 589 16.23 42.48 18.86
CA LYS A 589 16.86 42.63 20.19
C LYS A 589 15.85 42.59 21.35
N ASP A 590 14.60 42.99 21.07
CA ASP A 590 13.54 43.13 22.07
C ASP A 590 12.64 41.88 22.12
N SER A 591 12.91 40.89 21.27
CA SER A 591 12.17 39.63 21.24
C SER A 591 12.55 38.72 22.42
N PRO A 592 11.57 38.02 23.03
CA PRO A 592 11.84 37.03 24.07
C PRO A 592 12.43 35.74 23.50
N ASP A 593 12.89 34.85 24.39
CA ASP A 593 13.25 33.46 24.11
C ASP A 593 14.26 33.26 22.97
N VAL A 594 15.18 34.22 22.79
CA VAL A 594 16.19 34.17 21.72
C VAL A 594 17.16 33.02 21.99
N ALA A 595 17.42 32.18 20.97
CA ALA A 595 18.49 31.20 21.06
C ALA A 595 19.85 31.90 21.24
N ALA A 596 20.87 31.17 21.73
CA ALA A 596 22.20 31.75 22.02
C ALA A 596 22.79 32.58 20.86
N ASP A 597 22.53 32.18 19.61
CA ASP A 597 22.95 32.88 18.39
C ASP A 597 21.73 33.29 17.52
N GLY A 598 20.58 33.57 18.14
CA GLY A 598 19.31 33.83 17.44
C GLY A 598 19.06 35.29 17.06
N THR A 599 19.80 36.24 17.64
CA THR A 599 19.57 37.68 17.45
C THR A 599 19.98 38.17 16.06
N TYR A 600 19.20 39.09 15.50
CA TYR A 600 19.44 39.75 14.22
C TYR A 600 20.75 40.52 14.20
N HIS A 601 21.51 40.34 13.12
CA HIS A 601 22.67 41.15 12.76
C HIS A 601 22.51 41.71 11.35
N ASP A 602 23.17 42.84 11.09
CA ASP A 602 23.21 43.44 9.76
C ASP A 602 23.76 42.44 8.73
N GLY A 603 22.94 42.12 7.72
CA GLY A 603 23.25 41.12 6.69
C GLY A 603 22.43 39.84 6.83
N ASP A 604 21.72 39.65 7.93
CA ASP A 604 20.78 38.53 8.05
C ASP A 604 19.61 38.69 7.07
N PHE A 605 19.14 37.54 6.57
CA PHE A 605 18.13 37.48 5.52
C PHE A 605 16.75 37.99 5.98
N VAL A 606 16.32 37.55 7.17
CA VAL A 606 15.03 37.91 7.77
C VAL A 606 15.26 38.36 9.19
N ILE A 607 14.60 39.46 9.57
CA ILE A 607 14.36 39.84 10.97
C ILE A 607 12.93 39.45 11.35
N HIS A 608 12.74 38.95 12.56
CA HIS A 608 11.44 38.62 13.12
C HIS A 608 11.26 39.36 14.45
N LEU A 609 10.25 40.22 14.50
CA LEU A 609 9.82 40.96 15.68
C LEU A 609 8.92 40.09 16.57
N ASN A 610 9.45 38.98 17.08
CA ASN A 610 8.66 38.03 17.89
C ASN A 610 8.01 38.73 19.11
N ASP A 611 6.71 38.49 19.30
CA ASP A 611 5.83 39.06 20.33
C ASP A 611 5.84 40.61 20.41
N CYS A 612 6.01 41.31 19.28
CA CYS A 612 5.99 42.78 19.23
C CYS A 612 4.60 43.41 19.47
N ASP A 613 3.55 42.58 19.47
CA ASP A 613 2.17 42.94 19.78
C ASP A 613 1.81 42.71 21.26
N ALA A 614 2.78 42.26 22.07
CA ALA A 614 2.62 42.17 23.51
C ALA A 614 2.36 43.54 24.16
N GLU A 615 1.71 43.52 25.33
CA GLU A 615 1.32 44.74 26.05
C GLU A 615 2.52 45.67 26.30
N GLY A 616 2.43 46.91 25.83
CA GLY A 616 3.49 47.93 25.96
C GLY A 616 4.53 47.93 24.83
N ARG A 617 4.38 47.09 23.81
CA ARG A 617 5.21 47.07 22.59
C ARG A 617 4.39 47.51 21.36
N SER A 618 5.09 47.88 20.30
CA SER A 618 4.47 48.28 19.02
C SER A 618 5.28 47.75 17.85
N CYS A 619 4.73 46.76 17.15
CA CYS A 619 5.33 46.21 15.93
C CYS A 619 5.67 47.29 14.89
N GLU A 620 4.84 48.33 14.77
CA GLU A 620 5.07 49.41 13.80
C GLU A 620 6.28 50.28 14.19
N GLU A 621 6.42 50.61 15.47
CA GLU A 621 7.56 51.38 15.98
C GLU A 621 8.86 50.58 15.92
N GLU A 622 8.79 49.29 16.27
CA GLU A 622 9.94 48.38 16.21
C GLU A 622 10.39 48.12 14.76
N LEU A 623 9.46 48.03 13.80
CA LEU A 623 9.80 47.79 12.39
C LEU A 623 10.34 49.02 11.66
N GLN A 624 9.91 50.23 12.05
CA GLN A 624 10.24 51.49 11.37
C GLN A 624 11.75 51.69 11.05
N PRO A 625 12.71 51.46 11.98
CA PRO A 625 14.12 51.60 11.66
C PRO A 625 14.61 50.61 10.61
N TYR A 626 14.13 49.36 10.65
CA TYR A 626 14.48 48.30 9.70
C TYR A 626 13.88 48.57 8.32
N TYR A 627 12.63 49.03 8.28
CA TYR A 627 11.97 49.44 7.04
C TYR A 627 12.72 50.59 6.35
N SER A 628 13.10 51.61 7.11
CA SER A 628 13.89 52.75 6.61
C SER A 628 15.25 52.32 6.06
N MET A 629 15.90 51.37 6.73
CA MET A 629 17.17 50.78 6.27
C MET A 629 16.98 49.99 4.96
N TRP A 630 15.94 49.15 4.89
CA TRP A 630 15.61 48.36 3.70
C TRP A 630 15.25 49.24 2.49
N GLN A 631 14.49 50.31 2.69
CA GLN A 631 14.17 51.30 1.64
C GLN A 631 15.45 51.94 1.07
N ARG A 632 16.38 52.36 1.92
CA ARG A 632 17.66 52.92 1.46
C ARG A 632 18.45 51.91 0.62
N LYS A 633 18.56 50.66 1.08
CA LYS A 633 19.26 49.58 0.37
C LYS A 633 18.61 49.26 -0.98
N THR A 634 17.29 49.16 -1.02
CA THR A 634 16.55 48.84 -2.26
C THR A 634 16.57 49.99 -3.27
N SER A 635 16.52 51.25 -2.81
CA SER A 635 16.68 52.42 -3.66
C SER A 635 18.08 52.48 -4.29
N SER A 636 19.15 52.23 -3.52
CA SER A 636 20.52 52.21 -4.09
C SER A 636 20.70 51.13 -5.15
N LEU A 637 20.07 49.97 -4.97
CA LEU A 637 20.12 48.85 -5.92
C LEU A 637 19.34 49.11 -7.22
N LYS A 638 18.37 50.04 -7.22
CA LYS A 638 17.63 50.44 -8.42
C LYS A 638 18.35 51.52 -9.23
N SER A 639 19.27 52.25 -8.60
CA SER A 639 20.10 53.29 -9.22
C SER A 639 21.44 52.80 -9.78
N SER A 640 21.84 51.58 -9.43
CA SER A 640 23.00 50.84 -9.95
C SER A 640 22.57 49.86 -11.02
#